data_AF-A0A223AB25-F1
#
_entry.id   AF-A0A223AB25-F1
#
_cell.length_a   1.000
_cell.length_b   1.000
_cell.length_c   1.000
_cell.angle_alpha   90.00
_cell.angle_beta   90.00
_cell.angle_gamma   90.00
#
_symmetry.space_group_name_H-M   'P 1'
#
loop_
_entity.id
_entity.type
_entity.pdbx_description
1 polymer ?
#
loop_
_entity_poly.entity_id
_entity_poly.type
_entity_poly.pdbx_seq_one_letter_code
_entity_poly.pdbx_strand_id
1 'polypeptide(L)'
;MGTPRHFVRRTDCRTGRHADWFARHIFSVRHIALMFAVCCCVVVCAWAAFSGTAKRAYADETSATSVGASANSATAPVYSKTITRQSDGTYELAMNVTGKSTETATQQVQPLDIALVFDVSGSMDEPSSYTQVSYSSLNSRGTYYVRSSEGTYQQIQYQYSWPWGAYWTNAETGDTISPSDPIYVGSGSSRLQVLKNSADNFMKKVAEQNAKIQHNKIQVSLVKYAGDQSDYEGNDQYFPYRVNCGTNGCNYSQIVSHLTTDTAAISSDINALKAGGPTQSDYGLGDAEDALTGQNGNRSGVRRLVIFYSDGEPNASRGFDTTVANSAIKQSYDLKHRLNATVYAIGAMGDADPTSTTLVNEYMNYVSSNFPDATSMRAPGNGGMYGGQYYRAASSASQLQNVFDTIITQAVAGTAVDRVSMEDTLSQYAEFTQPETAHYGAQLHVYDPQGKEVTPASVGLADGQGNVTARITSDPSTRSVGIAFPDSYILLNGYRYSLQYPVVPSSPAYELYANNTSKDAAAYTADDGVAHQGDPETGADSAHKDGFRSNDHATLTYTPRVNGQELAQTSTRFAHPVLQLDETQMAHLTISKRWLGAKSSHANVKQVVVNVHCALAQGGACQGYDHVALSADGNWTRAIAIPQSSKERTFTVTEEPVDGYRTAYDTHRTWTLAANAAGESSTVVTNYPDSAPVNLNAIRVGKTVANTDTDDSFSFTLTPQQAAGSAGNAAEGSAGTARKVASTATIAGPFTQGQQRTAVFSGTTTIALGEQGSDNHLDFEVAEQQPGSAWQADTDTVHVRLNAVNDQGVPQFNNDGSLRVTVTYTYGANDADHTAANNTLAAFTNRLRPATQLPVTGQHGATALVWIGVGGSLGALALASFGIAEWRRKRHDA
;
A
#
# COMPACT_ATOMS: atom_id res chain seq x y z
N MET A 1 -3.47 -30.18 37.04
CA MET A 1 -3.22 -29.99 38.48
C MET A 1 -3.00 -28.50 38.68
N GLY A 2 -4.00 -27.68 39.01
CA GLY A 2 -4.96 -27.85 40.09
C GLY A 2 -4.26 -27.55 41.40
N THR A 3 -4.28 -26.30 41.87
CA THR A 3 -4.64 -25.97 43.26
C THR A 3 -4.64 -24.45 43.55
N PRO A 4 -5.48 -24.00 44.51
CA PRO A 4 -6.06 -22.65 44.55
C PRO A 4 -6.01 -22.02 45.96
N ARG A 5 -6.83 -20.96 46.17
CA ARG A 5 -7.58 -20.52 47.38
C ARG A 5 -7.27 -19.07 47.76
N HIS A 6 -8.20 -18.13 47.50
CA HIS A 6 -9.42 -17.82 48.28
C HIS A 6 -9.12 -17.19 49.66
N PHE A 7 -9.65 -15.97 49.89
CA PHE A 7 -10.66 -15.79 50.94
C PHE A 7 -11.59 -14.59 50.69
N VAL A 8 -12.82 -14.81 51.15
CA VAL A 8 -14.09 -14.11 50.96
C VAL A 8 -14.29 -12.97 51.97
N ARG A 9 -15.04 -11.90 51.61
CA ARG A 9 -16.25 -11.45 52.35
C ARG A 9 -17.02 -10.31 51.64
N ARG A 10 -18.32 -10.55 51.45
CA ARG A 10 -19.38 -9.57 51.14
C ARG A 10 -20.12 -9.17 52.41
N THR A 11 -20.66 -7.94 52.43
CA THR A 11 -22.05 -7.56 52.83
C THR A 11 -22.14 -6.02 52.72
N ASP A 12 -22.77 -5.47 51.68
CA ASP A 12 -24.19 -5.05 51.54
C ASP A 12 -24.61 -3.84 52.40
N CYS A 13 -24.95 -2.71 51.75
CA CYS A 13 -26.26 -2.03 51.88
C CYS A 13 -26.42 -0.80 50.96
N ARG A 14 -27.28 -0.97 49.95
CA ARG A 14 -28.35 -0.12 49.38
C ARG A 14 -28.40 1.43 49.51
N THR A 15 -28.99 1.97 48.43
CA THR A 15 -29.70 3.27 48.21
C THR A 15 -28.81 4.46 47.89
N GLY A 16 -29.09 5.33 46.91
CA GLY A 16 -30.21 5.41 45.99
C GLY A 16 -30.46 6.87 45.57
N ARG A 17 -30.26 7.12 44.26
CA ARG A 17 -30.95 8.08 43.40
C ARG A 17 -30.65 9.59 43.44
N HIS A 18 -30.81 10.09 42.21
CA HIS A 18 -31.18 11.44 41.75
C HIS A 18 -30.08 12.49 41.72
N ALA A 19 -29.96 13.32 40.69
CA ALA A 19 -30.55 13.41 39.35
C ALA A 19 -29.82 14.58 38.65
N ASP A 20 -29.81 14.56 37.31
CA ASP A 20 -30.10 15.69 36.42
C ASP A 20 -29.33 17.03 36.57
N TRP A 21 -29.08 17.82 35.54
CA TRP A 21 -29.20 17.77 34.09
C TRP A 21 -28.68 19.15 33.63
N PHE A 22 -27.98 19.21 32.50
CA PHE A 22 -27.77 20.38 31.62
C PHE A 22 -27.64 21.80 32.22
N ALA A 23 -26.60 22.53 31.79
CA ALA A 23 -26.80 23.53 30.74
C ALA A 23 -25.47 24.18 30.31
N ARG A 24 -25.25 24.16 28.99
CA ARG A 24 -24.40 25.09 28.25
C ARG A 24 -24.96 26.51 28.37
N HIS A 25 -24.12 27.53 28.25
CA HIS A 25 -24.25 28.74 27.38
C HIS A 25 -23.08 29.71 27.71
N ILE A 26 -22.06 29.84 26.84
CA ILE A 26 -21.83 30.90 25.83
C ILE A 26 -21.66 32.34 26.40
N PHE A 27 -20.63 33.02 25.88
CA PHE A 27 -20.26 34.44 26.00
C PHE A 27 -19.51 34.78 27.31
N SER A 28 -18.40 35.53 27.36
CA SER A 28 -17.70 36.30 26.35
C SER A 28 -16.59 37.09 27.05
N VAL A 29 -15.41 37.14 26.42
CA VAL A 29 -14.62 38.36 26.23
C VAL A 29 -13.88 38.97 27.43
N ARG A 30 -12.54 38.97 27.26
CA ARG A 30 -11.59 40.08 27.50
C ARG A 30 -11.15 40.38 28.94
N HIS A 31 -9.86 40.13 29.22
CA HIS A 31 -8.77 41.13 29.25
C HIS A 31 -7.65 40.77 30.25
N ILE A 32 -6.43 40.82 29.72
CA ILE A 32 -5.27 41.53 30.26
C ILE A 32 -4.77 41.11 31.65
N ALA A 33 -3.69 40.30 31.60
CA ALA A 33 -2.42 40.46 32.30
C ALA A 33 -2.41 41.03 33.74
N LEU A 34 -1.89 40.24 34.69
CA LEU A 34 -0.73 40.65 35.48
C LEU A 34 -0.08 39.45 36.23
N MET A 35 1.20 39.65 36.50
CA MET A 35 2.23 38.80 37.12
C MET A 35 1.99 38.34 38.58
N PHE A 36 2.90 37.45 39.01
CA PHE A 36 3.22 36.94 40.37
C PHE A 36 2.48 35.66 40.79
N ALA A 37 3.10 34.46 40.74
CA ALA A 37 4.25 33.91 41.47
C ALA A 37 3.89 33.30 42.84
N VAL A 38 4.60 32.21 43.17
CA VAL A 38 4.60 31.37 44.39
C VAL A 38 3.58 30.23 44.35
N CYS A 39 3.90 29.01 43.88
CA CYS A 39 4.98 28.06 44.20
C CYS A 39 4.85 27.39 45.59
N CYS A 40 4.86 26.04 45.55
CA CYS A 40 5.20 25.02 46.57
C CYS A 40 4.01 24.08 46.83
N CYS A 41 4.13 22.77 46.61
CA CYS A 41 5.09 21.80 47.17
C CYS A 41 4.93 20.47 46.38
N VAL A 42 5.89 19.55 46.21
CA VAL A 42 7.19 19.35 46.87
C VAL A 42 8.03 18.37 46.03
N VAL A 43 9.29 18.76 45.82
CA VAL A 43 10.46 17.89 45.66
C VAL A 43 11.25 18.00 46.96
N VAL A 44 11.67 16.88 47.53
CA VAL A 44 12.65 16.74 48.64
C VAL A 44 13.26 15.34 48.43
N CYS A 45 14.56 15.10 48.29
CA CYS A 45 15.76 15.40 49.10
C CYS A 45 16.99 14.98 48.23
N ALA A 46 18.25 15.38 48.39
CA ALA A 46 18.96 16.34 49.24
C ALA A 46 20.39 16.47 48.65
N TRP A 47 20.97 17.66 48.71
CA TRP A 47 22.41 17.89 48.60
C TRP A 47 22.94 18.27 49.98
N ALA A 48 24.10 17.73 50.36
CA ALA A 48 24.93 18.24 51.44
C ALA A 48 26.30 18.60 50.87
N ALA A 49 26.77 19.82 51.16
CA ALA A 49 28.05 20.35 50.74
C ALA A 49 29.19 19.84 51.65
N PHE A 50 30.35 19.55 51.06
CA PHE A 50 31.63 19.66 51.75
C PHE A 50 32.74 20.01 50.74
N SER A 51 33.50 21.05 51.09
CA SER A 51 34.68 21.58 50.44
C SER A 51 35.86 20.61 50.43
N GLY A 52 36.70 20.63 49.38
CA GLY A 52 38.05 20.06 49.44
C GLY A 52 38.57 19.49 48.12
N THR A 53 39.44 20.26 47.45
CA THR A 53 40.52 19.86 46.54
C THR A 53 40.80 18.35 46.33
N ALA A 54 40.72 17.87 45.08
CA ALA A 54 41.70 16.94 44.48
C ALA A 54 41.43 16.66 42.98
N LYS A 55 42.43 16.99 42.14
CA LYS A 55 42.85 16.36 40.88
C LYS A 55 41.80 15.57 40.06
N ARG A 56 41.39 16.12 38.92
CA ARG A 56 40.83 15.33 37.80
C ARG A 56 41.95 14.46 37.21
N ALA A 57 41.89 13.17 37.47
CA ALA A 57 42.64 12.15 36.74
C ALA A 57 41.89 11.84 35.44
N TYR A 58 42.66 11.86 34.35
CA TYR A 58 42.32 11.35 33.04
C TYR A 58 42.17 9.82 33.15
N ALA A 59 41.04 9.26 32.74
CA ALA A 59 40.86 7.83 32.57
C ALA A 59 40.36 7.57 31.14
N ASP A 60 41.24 6.91 30.40
CA ASP A 60 41.03 6.23 29.12
C ASP A 60 39.98 5.13 29.29
N GLU A 61 38.93 5.18 28.47
CA GLU A 61 38.11 4.00 28.17
C GLU A 61 37.86 3.94 26.66
N THR A 62 38.83 3.33 25.99
CA THR A 62 38.62 2.47 24.84
C THR A 62 37.49 1.47 25.10
N SER A 63 36.32 1.71 24.51
CA SER A 63 35.26 0.71 24.39
C SER A 63 34.73 0.70 22.96
N ALA A 64 35.34 -0.15 22.13
CA ALA A 64 34.78 -0.58 20.86
C ALA A 64 33.63 -1.55 21.15
N THR A 65 32.38 -1.09 20.98
CA THR A 65 31.20 -1.97 20.98
C THR A 65 30.14 -1.45 20.00
N SER A 66 29.94 -2.24 18.93
CA SER A 66 28.77 -2.31 18.05
C SER A 66 28.10 -0.99 17.61
N VAL A 67 28.69 -0.27 16.65
CA VAL A 67 28.07 0.88 15.97
C VAL A 67 27.31 0.48 14.68
N GLY A 68 27.38 -0.78 14.25
CA GLY A 68 26.95 -1.18 12.89
C GLY A 68 25.44 -1.26 12.62
N ALA A 69 24.57 -1.38 13.63
CA ALA A 69 23.13 -1.63 13.40
C ALA A 69 22.19 -0.51 13.87
N SER A 70 22.61 0.32 14.82
CA SER A 70 21.77 1.39 15.40
C SER A 70 21.72 2.66 14.54
N ALA A 71 22.87 3.04 13.96
CA ALA A 71 22.99 4.28 13.18
C ALA A 71 22.19 4.27 11.85
N ASN A 72 21.99 3.09 11.23
CA ASN A 72 21.20 2.97 10.00
C ASN A 72 19.71 3.32 10.17
N SER A 73 19.16 3.17 11.38
CA SER A 73 17.74 3.46 11.64
C SER A 73 17.45 4.95 11.88
N ALA A 74 18.44 5.69 12.38
CA ALA A 74 18.30 7.11 12.71
C ALA A 74 18.28 8.01 11.45
N THR A 75 18.92 7.57 10.36
CA THR A 75 19.02 8.31 9.09
C THR A 75 18.07 7.84 8.00
N ALA A 76 17.38 6.71 8.19
CA ALA A 76 16.42 6.20 7.21
C ALA A 76 15.23 7.16 7.04
N PRO A 77 14.87 7.53 5.80
CA PRO A 77 13.68 8.32 5.54
C PRO A 77 12.43 7.56 5.98
N VAL A 78 11.37 8.29 6.29
CA VAL A 78 10.04 7.69 6.51
C VAL A 78 9.35 7.59 5.17
N TYR A 79 8.78 6.45 4.84
CA TYR A 79 8.14 6.24 3.55
C TYR A 79 6.85 5.45 3.72
N SER A 80 5.91 5.65 2.80
CA SER A 80 4.62 4.95 2.78
C SER A 80 4.06 4.97 1.37
N LYS A 81 3.25 3.98 1.02
CA LYS A 81 2.47 3.98 -0.22
C LYS A 81 1.01 3.86 0.13
N THR A 82 0.21 4.83 -0.27
CA THR A 82 -1.21 4.91 0.07
C THR A 82 -2.06 4.94 -1.17
N ILE A 83 -3.32 4.51 -1.03
CA ILE A 83 -4.35 4.67 -2.05
C ILE A 83 -5.57 5.39 -1.46
N THR A 84 -6.17 6.27 -2.25
CA THR A 84 -7.40 6.99 -1.89
C THR A 84 -8.42 6.83 -3.01
N ARG A 85 -9.67 6.46 -2.68
CA ARG A 85 -10.76 6.34 -3.65
C ARG A 85 -11.35 7.73 -3.92
N GLN A 86 -11.49 8.07 -5.20
CA GLN A 86 -12.09 9.33 -5.65
C GLN A 86 -13.60 9.15 -5.89
N SER A 87 -14.33 10.27 -5.94
CA SER A 87 -15.80 10.26 -6.14
C SER A 87 -16.24 9.79 -7.51
N ASP A 88 -15.35 9.84 -8.51
CA ASP A 88 -15.59 9.42 -9.89
C ASP A 88 -15.29 7.93 -10.14
N GLY A 89 -14.95 7.17 -9.09
CA GLY A 89 -14.63 5.75 -9.17
C GLY A 89 -13.16 5.45 -9.50
N THR A 90 -12.34 6.47 -9.73
CA THR A 90 -10.89 6.32 -9.84
C THR A 90 -10.22 6.22 -8.47
N TYR A 91 -8.96 5.80 -8.45
CA TYR A 91 -8.11 5.78 -7.26
C TYR A 91 -6.86 6.61 -7.50
N GLU A 92 -6.41 7.33 -6.48
CA GLU A 92 -5.11 8.02 -6.49
C GLU A 92 -4.12 7.24 -5.63
N LEU A 93 -3.05 6.76 -6.25
CA LEU A 93 -1.91 6.18 -5.57
C LEU A 93 -0.88 7.27 -5.25
N ALA A 94 -0.30 7.20 -4.06
CA ALA A 94 0.75 8.12 -3.62
C ALA A 94 1.93 7.34 -3.01
N MET A 95 3.11 7.42 -3.65
CA MET A 95 4.37 6.97 -3.06
C MET A 95 5.04 8.14 -2.34
N ASN A 96 5.13 8.05 -1.03
CA ASN A 96 5.62 9.12 -0.16
C ASN A 96 6.98 8.78 0.42
N VAL A 97 7.89 9.74 0.43
CA VAL A 97 9.16 9.70 1.17
C VAL A 97 9.36 11.01 1.92
N THR A 98 9.74 10.94 3.20
CA THR A 98 9.93 12.09 4.09
C THR A 98 11.37 12.12 4.57
N GLY A 99 12.04 13.26 4.37
CA GLY A 99 13.44 13.44 4.75
C GLY A 99 13.64 13.46 6.27
N LYS A 100 14.75 12.87 6.73
CA LYS A 100 15.22 12.91 8.13
C LYS A 100 16.60 13.58 8.28
N SER A 101 16.98 14.42 7.32
CA SER A 101 18.30 15.02 7.30
C SER A 101 18.48 16.06 8.40
N THR A 102 19.58 16.03 9.15
CA THR A 102 19.95 17.13 10.06
C THR A 102 20.77 18.20 9.35
N GLU A 103 21.24 17.93 8.13
CA GLU A 103 21.84 18.93 7.26
C GLU A 103 20.77 19.90 6.74
N THR A 104 21.00 21.20 6.92
CA THR A 104 20.10 22.27 6.45
C THR A 104 20.08 22.38 4.93
N ALA A 105 19.02 22.97 4.34
CA ALA A 105 18.94 23.36 2.92
C ALA A 105 20.23 23.98 2.35
N THR A 106 20.86 24.81 3.18
CA THR A 106 22.11 25.51 2.94
C THR A 106 23.38 24.71 3.20
N GLN A 107 23.35 23.58 3.90
CA GLN A 107 24.46 22.61 3.91
C GLN A 107 24.39 21.63 2.74
N GLN A 108 23.21 21.46 2.10
CA GLN A 108 22.88 20.34 1.21
C GLN A 108 23.68 20.25 -0.09
N VAL A 109 24.16 21.37 -0.61
CA VAL A 109 24.74 21.44 -1.96
C VAL A 109 26.13 22.06 -1.93
N GLN A 110 26.59 22.45 -0.73
CA GLN A 110 27.64 23.44 -0.61
C GLN A 110 29.00 22.78 -0.44
N PRO A 111 29.89 22.87 -1.45
CA PRO A 111 31.29 22.56 -1.20
C PRO A 111 31.85 23.36 -0.01
N LEU A 112 32.91 22.87 0.62
CA LEU A 112 33.58 23.58 1.70
C LEU A 112 34.95 24.09 1.24
N ASP A 113 35.16 25.40 1.38
CA ASP A 113 36.45 26.06 1.17
C ASP A 113 36.96 26.62 2.50
N ILE A 114 38.23 26.35 2.79
CA ILE A 114 38.89 26.76 4.04
C ILE A 114 40.08 27.66 3.70
N ALA A 115 40.17 28.83 4.32
CA ALA A 115 41.37 29.65 4.35
C ALA A 115 42.07 29.54 5.71
N LEU A 116 43.29 29.01 5.71
CA LEU A 116 44.18 29.02 6.87
C LEU A 116 44.96 30.34 6.87
N VAL A 117 44.76 31.17 7.88
CA VAL A 117 45.39 32.50 7.99
C VAL A 117 46.32 32.49 9.19
N PHE A 118 47.61 32.29 8.93
CA PHE A 118 48.60 31.98 9.95
C PHE A 118 49.56 33.14 10.21
N ASP A 119 49.63 33.53 11.47
CA ASP A 119 50.65 34.44 12.00
C ASP A 119 52.04 33.81 11.85
N VAL A 120 52.95 34.55 11.21
CA VAL A 120 54.36 34.19 11.11
C VAL A 120 55.27 35.33 11.57
N SER A 121 54.76 36.19 12.46
CA SER A 121 55.50 37.29 13.08
C SER A 121 56.65 36.78 13.96
N GLY A 122 57.50 37.71 14.44
CA GLY A 122 58.67 37.37 15.25
C GLY A 122 58.31 36.67 16.57
N SER A 123 57.18 37.01 17.20
CA SER A 123 56.71 36.37 18.44
C SER A 123 56.43 34.87 18.26
N MET A 124 56.15 34.43 17.03
CA MET A 124 55.92 33.02 16.73
C MET A 124 57.20 32.17 16.84
N ASP A 125 58.39 32.77 16.89
CA ASP A 125 59.65 32.07 17.20
C ASP A 125 59.86 31.89 18.71
N GLU A 126 58.98 32.45 19.55
CA GLU A 126 59.13 32.36 21.00
C GLU A 126 59.03 30.90 21.48
N PRO A 127 59.95 30.49 22.37
CA PRO A 127 59.98 29.14 22.91
C PRO A 127 58.86 28.89 23.92
N SER A 128 58.36 27.66 23.94
CA SER A 128 57.27 27.23 24.82
C SER A 128 57.64 27.06 26.30
N SER A 129 58.92 27.14 26.67
CA SER A 129 59.37 27.06 28.07
C SER A 129 60.59 27.94 28.33
N TYR A 130 60.75 28.36 29.58
CA TYR A 130 61.85 29.22 30.01
C TYR A 130 62.48 28.65 31.28
N THR A 131 63.80 28.50 31.27
CA THR A 131 64.58 27.99 32.40
C THR A 131 65.51 29.07 32.91
N GLN A 132 65.56 29.27 34.23
CA GLN A 132 66.37 30.34 34.81
C GLN A 132 67.86 30.01 34.66
N VAL A 133 68.67 31.00 34.28
CA VAL A 133 70.13 30.93 34.14
C VAL A 133 70.80 32.06 34.91
N SER A 134 72.07 31.89 35.24
CA SER A 134 72.87 32.92 35.92
C SER A 134 73.25 34.05 34.96
N TYR A 135 73.25 35.30 35.43
CA TYR A 135 73.75 36.46 34.67
C TYR A 135 75.18 36.25 34.15
N SER A 136 76.03 35.54 34.91
CA SER A 136 77.41 35.24 34.49
C SER A 136 77.52 34.27 33.31
N SER A 137 76.43 33.59 32.93
CA SER A 137 76.38 32.65 31.80
C SER A 137 75.98 33.31 30.48
N LEU A 138 75.59 34.60 30.54
CA LEU A 138 75.25 35.40 29.38
C LEU A 138 76.45 35.53 28.45
N ASN A 139 76.21 35.35 27.16
CA ASN A 139 77.17 35.71 26.12
C ASN A 139 76.44 36.39 24.97
N SER A 140 77.16 37.22 24.21
CA SER A 140 76.57 38.07 23.15
C SER A 140 75.95 37.29 21.98
N ARG A 141 76.08 35.97 21.92
CA ARG A 141 75.50 35.11 20.89
C ARG A 141 74.26 34.34 21.36
N GLY A 142 73.97 34.35 22.66
CA GLY A 142 72.80 33.68 23.22
C GLY A 142 71.57 34.57 23.26
N THR A 143 70.39 33.95 23.18
CA THR A 143 69.10 34.60 23.39
C THR A 143 68.64 34.35 24.82
N TYR A 144 68.35 35.43 25.53
CA TYR A 144 67.98 35.37 26.94
C TYR A 144 66.77 36.27 27.19
N TYR A 145 66.12 36.06 28.33
CA TYR A 145 64.85 36.70 28.66
C TYR A 145 64.83 37.14 30.12
N VAL A 146 64.04 38.16 30.41
CA VAL A 146 63.63 38.52 31.77
C VAL A 146 62.13 38.38 31.90
N ARG A 147 61.66 38.05 33.10
CA ARG A 147 60.23 37.93 33.34
C ARG A 147 59.67 39.28 33.78
N SER A 148 58.68 39.80 33.05
CA SER A 148 57.99 41.04 33.40
C SER A 148 57.16 40.88 34.67
N SER A 149 56.72 42.01 35.24
CA SER A 149 55.79 42.03 36.39
C SER A 149 54.44 41.37 36.09
N GLU A 150 54.07 41.28 34.81
CA GLU A 150 52.83 40.64 34.32
C GLU A 150 53.03 39.15 34.03
N GLY A 151 54.26 38.64 34.22
CA GLY A 151 54.59 37.23 34.11
C GLY A 151 54.99 36.76 32.72
N THR A 152 55.07 37.66 31.74
CA THR A 152 55.55 37.42 30.37
C THR A 152 57.08 37.41 30.30
N TYR A 153 57.66 36.72 29.31
CA TYR A 153 59.11 36.64 29.14
C TYR A 153 59.55 37.56 27.99
N GLN A 154 60.29 38.61 28.33
CA GLN A 154 60.75 39.63 27.39
C GLN A 154 62.21 39.38 27.05
N GLN A 155 62.55 39.36 25.76
CA GLN A 155 63.93 39.13 25.33
C GLN A 155 64.85 40.26 25.84
N ILE A 156 66.10 39.93 26.16
CA ILE A 156 67.15 40.91 26.45
C ILE A 156 68.18 40.94 25.33
N GLN A 157 68.77 42.10 25.10
CA GLN A 157 69.72 42.36 24.02
C GLN A 157 71.08 42.81 24.58
N TYR A 158 72.14 42.30 23.96
CA TYR A 158 73.50 42.71 24.28
C TYR A 158 73.78 44.09 23.67
N GLN A 159 74.23 45.02 24.50
CA GLN A 159 74.64 46.36 24.11
C GLN A 159 76.12 46.57 24.43
N TYR A 160 76.80 47.29 23.55
CA TYR A 160 78.17 47.73 23.78
C TYR A 160 78.27 49.22 23.46
N SER A 161 78.62 50.02 24.47
CA SER A 161 78.83 51.45 24.29
C SER A 161 80.10 51.87 25.00
N TRP A 162 80.94 52.65 24.32
CA TRP A 162 82.15 53.21 24.92
C TRP A 162 81.81 54.56 25.59
N PRO A 163 82.23 54.84 26.84
CA PRO A 163 83.16 54.09 27.70
C PRO A 163 82.49 53.06 28.65
N TRP A 164 81.17 52.87 28.58
CA TRP A 164 80.37 52.11 29.55
C TRP A 164 80.51 50.58 29.50
N GLY A 165 81.16 50.03 28.48
CA GLY A 165 81.41 48.59 28.34
C GLY A 165 80.19 47.82 27.83
N ALA A 166 80.19 46.51 28.08
CA ALA A 166 79.11 45.60 27.70
C ALA A 166 78.01 45.56 28.77
N TYR A 167 76.76 45.70 28.36
CA TYR A 167 75.59 45.59 29.24
C TYR A 167 74.42 44.96 28.50
N TRP A 168 73.42 44.51 29.25
CA TRP A 168 72.20 43.95 28.69
C TRP A 168 71.05 44.92 28.90
N THR A 169 70.21 45.09 27.89
CA THR A 169 68.96 45.84 28.03
C THR A 169 67.77 44.95 27.68
N ASN A 170 66.61 45.27 28.23
CA ASN A 170 65.36 44.71 27.78
C ASN A 170 65.17 45.09 26.29
N ALA A 171 64.89 44.12 25.44
CA ALA A 171 64.74 44.34 24.00
C ALA A 171 63.47 45.14 23.67
N GLU A 172 62.45 45.09 24.54
CA GLU A 172 61.19 45.80 24.39
C GLU A 172 61.24 47.20 25.01
N THR A 173 61.64 47.32 26.27
CA THR A 173 61.59 48.61 26.99
C THR A 173 62.87 49.44 26.87
N GLY A 174 63.99 48.81 26.52
CA GLY A 174 65.31 49.45 26.51
C GLY A 174 65.93 49.61 27.90
N ASP A 175 65.26 49.19 28.97
CA ASP A 175 65.75 49.29 30.33
C ASP A 175 67.00 48.43 30.55
N THR A 176 67.96 48.92 31.33
CA THR A 176 69.18 48.15 31.64
C THR A 176 68.87 47.02 32.61
N ILE A 177 69.33 45.81 32.28
CA ILE A 177 69.15 44.62 33.09
C ILE A 177 70.22 44.56 34.18
N SER A 178 69.78 44.42 35.43
CA SER A 178 70.68 44.28 36.58
C SER A 178 71.22 42.84 36.69
N PRO A 179 72.46 42.65 37.15
CA PRO A 179 72.98 41.33 37.52
C PRO A 179 72.15 40.55 38.55
N SER A 180 71.29 41.23 39.31
CA SER A 180 70.37 40.63 40.27
C SER A 180 69.06 40.13 39.66
N ASP A 181 68.75 40.50 38.42
CA ASP A 181 67.47 40.17 37.81
C ASP A 181 67.43 38.68 37.43
N PRO A 182 66.31 37.97 37.66
CA PRO A 182 66.14 36.60 37.18
C PRO A 182 66.19 36.57 35.64
N ILE A 183 67.21 35.91 35.10
CA ILE A 183 67.39 35.72 33.66
C ILE A 183 67.01 34.31 33.28
N TYR A 184 66.42 34.16 32.10
CA TYR A 184 65.94 32.90 31.58
C TYR A 184 66.52 32.63 30.20
N VAL A 185 66.70 31.36 29.87
CA VAL A 185 66.91 30.87 28.51
C VAL A 185 65.65 30.11 28.09
N GLY A 186 65.24 30.34 26.85
CA GLY A 186 64.12 29.62 26.27
C GLY A 186 64.50 28.20 25.85
N SER A 187 63.59 27.25 26.04
CA SER A 187 63.71 25.84 25.63
C SER A 187 62.37 25.31 25.08
N GLY A 188 62.39 24.21 24.32
CA GLY A 188 61.19 23.59 23.75
C GLY A 188 60.88 24.05 22.32
N SER A 189 59.73 23.61 21.77
CA SER A 189 59.27 24.01 20.43
C SER A 189 58.79 25.46 20.44
N SER A 190 59.03 26.20 19.35
CA SER A 190 58.43 27.52 19.16
C SER A 190 56.93 27.43 18.89
N ARG A 191 56.19 28.52 19.09
CA ARG A 191 54.75 28.58 18.78
C ARG A 191 54.47 28.27 17.30
N LEU A 192 55.33 28.72 16.39
CA LEU A 192 55.25 28.36 14.97
C LEU A 192 55.41 26.85 14.76
N GLN A 193 56.35 26.20 15.44
CA GLN A 193 56.53 24.76 15.31
C GLN A 193 55.31 23.99 15.83
N VAL A 194 54.69 24.47 16.91
CA VAL A 194 53.44 23.90 17.44
C VAL A 194 52.29 24.05 16.44
N LEU A 195 52.16 25.23 15.81
CA LEU A 195 51.20 25.48 14.75
C LEU A 195 51.42 24.53 13.57
N LYS A 196 52.64 24.43 13.05
CA LYS A 196 52.99 23.55 11.92
C LYS A 196 52.56 22.10 12.18
N ASN A 197 52.95 21.56 13.33
CA ASN A 197 52.61 20.18 13.70
C ASN A 197 51.09 19.97 13.80
N SER A 198 50.36 20.94 14.34
CA SER A 198 48.91 20.86 14.51
C SER A 198 48.16 21.02 13.19
N ALA A 199 48.60 21.95 12.35
CA ALA A 199 48.04 22.19 11.02
C ALA A 199 48.31 21.03 10.06
N ASP A 200 49.47 20.37 10.16
CA ASP A 200 49.76 19.13 9.42
C ASP A 200 48.79 18.00 9.78
N ASN A 201 48.50 17.83 11.08
CA ASN A 201 47.52 16.85 11.52
C ASN A 201 46.10 17.22 11.06
N PHE A 202 45.76 18.52 11.05
CA PHE A 202 44.52 19.01 10.47
C PHE A 202 44.44 18.70 8.96
N MET A 203 45.51 18.91 8.19
CA MET A 203 45.58 18.55 6.76
C MET A 203 45.41 17.05 6.52
N LYS A 204 45.99 16.19 7.35
CA LYS A 204 45.75 14.73 7.28
C LYS A 204 44.28 14.39 7.50
N LYS A 205 43.62 15.03 8.47
CA LYS A 205 42.18 14.81 8.71
C LYS A 205 41.33 15.31 7.55
N VAL A 206 41.67 16.46 6.95
CA VAL A 206 41.00 16.92 5.73
C VAL A 206 41.20 15.91 4.60
N ALA A 207 42.40 15.36 4.42
CA ALA A 207 42.68 14.31 3.43
C ALA A 207 41.85 13.04 3.66
N GLU A 208 41.78 12.58 4.91
CA GLU A 208 40.96 11.42 5.33
C GLU A 208 39.47 11.64 5.04
N GLN A 209 38.95 12.85 5.25
CA GLN A 209 37.58 13.19 4.87
C GLN A 209 37.40 13.27 3.36
N ASN A 210 38.33 13.92 2.65
CA ASN A 210 38.32 14.01 1.19
C ASN A 210 38.42 12.65 0.50
N ALA A 211 39.03 11.63 1.14
CA ALA A 211 39.04 10.26 0.64
C ALA A 211 37.64 9.60 0.68
N LYS A 212 36.76 10.06 1.58
CA LYS A 212 35.38 9.59 1.73
C LYS A 212 34.38 10.36 0.86
N ILE A 213 34.79 11.52 0.33
CA ILE A 213 33.96 12.43 -0.46
C ILE A 213 34.25 12.20 -1.95
N GLN A 214 33.27 11.71 -2.71
CA GLN A 214 33.42 11.51 -4.16
C GLN A 214 33.37 12.82 -4.96
N HIS A 215 32.41 13.70 -4.64
CA HIS A 215 32.19 14.98 -5.32
C HIS A 215 32.21 16.12 -4.31
N ASN A 216 32.64 17.32 -4.72
CA ASN A 216 32.70 18.52 -3.86
C ASN A 216 33.64 18.40 -2.63
N LYS A 217 34.82 17.79 -2.83
CA LYS A 217 35.89 17.73 -1.82
C LYS A 217 36.19 19.09 -1.18
N ILE A 218 36.61 19.04 0.08
CA ILE A 218 37.08 20.20 0.83
C ILE A 218 38.33 20.76 0.14
N GLN A 219 38.33 22.06 -0.14
CA GLN A 219 39.52 22.76 -0.62
C GLN A 219 40.08 23.64 0.48
N VAL A 220 41.41 23.73 0.53
CA VAL A 220 42.14 24.51 1.52
C VAL A 220 43.11 25.45 0.81
N SER A 221 43.19 26.68 1.30
CA SER A 221 44.21 27.67 0.93
C SER A 221 45.03 28.03 2.17
N LEU A 222 46.25 28.51 1.95
CA LEU A 222 47.16 28.95 2.99
C LEU A 222 47.54 30.40 2.76
N VAL A 223 47.34 31.22 3.79
CA VAL A 223 47.73 32.62 3.87
C VAL A 223 48.65 32.77 5.08
N LYS A 224 49.79 33.45 4.89
CA LYS A 224 50.68 33.84 5.98
C LYS A 224 50.63 35.35 6.16
N TYR A 225 50.81 35.84 7.38
CA TYR A 225 50.91 37.28 7.63
C TYR A 225 51.94 37.64 8.69
N ALA A 226 52.59 38.78 8.48
CA ALA A 226 53.50 39.42 9.44
C ALA A 226 53.78 40.88 9.09
N GLY A 227 54.62 41.14 8.08
CA GLY A 227 55.05 42.48 7.65
C GLY A 227 54.25 43.02 6.47
N ASP A 228 54.94 43.78 5.62
CA ASP A 228 54.38 44.41 4.41
C ASP A 228 53.60 43.40 3.57
N GLN A 229 52.54 43.85 2.89
CA GLN A 229 51.77 43.00 1.97
C GLN A 229 52.54 42.80 0.66
N SER A 230 52.38 41.63 0.04
CA SER A 230 52.86 41.36 -1.31
C SER A 230 51.74 40.73 -2.13
N ASP A 231 51.52 41.27 -3.32
CA ASP A 231 50.50 40.79 -4.28
C ASP A 231 50.91 39.49 -5.00
N TYR A 232 52.11 38.96 -4.70
CA TYR A 232 52.63 37.73 -5.30
C TYR A 232 52.37 36.52 -4.41
N GLU A 233 51.94 35.41 -5.03
CA GLU A 233 51.88 34.11 -4.37
C GLU A 233 53.29 33.67 -3.96
N GLY A 234 53.46 33.32 -2.67
CA GLY A 234 54.77 32.87 -2.19
C GLY A 234 54.96 32.86 -0.68
N ASN A 235 56.18 32.50 -0.29
CA ASN A 235 56.63 32.47 1.10
C ASN A 235 57.87 33.38 1.27
N ASP A 236 57.78 34.63 0.81
CA ASP A 236 58.92 35.52 0.68
C ASP A 236 59.22 36.31 1.97
N GLN A 237 60.46 36.82 2.05
CA GLN A 237 60.96 37.65 3.14
C GLN A 237 61.63 38.91 2.58
N TYR A 238 61.64 39.99 3.36
CA TYR A 238 62.32 41.25 3.05
C TYR A 238 63.14 41.77 4.24
N PHE A 239 64.07 42.67 3.95
CA PHE A 239 64.98 43.25 4.96
C PHE A 239 64.79 44.77 5.02
N PRO A 240 63.87 45.28 5.86
CA PRO A 240 63.65 46.71 5.99
C PRO A 240 64.75 47.39 6.80
N TYR A 241 64.98 48.66 6.49
CA TYR A 241 66.00 49.47 7.18
C TYR A 241 65.60 49.90 8.60
N ARG A 242 64.29 49.93 8.92
CA ARG A 242 63.74 50.53 10.16
C ARG A 242 63.14 49.53 11.16
N VAL A 243 62.99 48.26 10.78
CA VAL A 243 62.41 47.22 11.65
C VAL A 243 63.43 46.11 11.82
N ASN A 244 63.82 45.81 13.06
CA ASN A 244 64.76 44.73 13.36
C ASN A 244 63.99 43.39 13.42
N CYS A 245 64.00 42.64 12.32
CA CYS A 245 63.35 41.33 12.20
C CYS A 245 64.31 40.14 12.38
N GLY A 246 65.46 40.37 13.04
CA GLY A 246 66.48 39.34 13.24
C GLY A 246 67.19 38.92 11.95
N THR A 247 67.94 37.81 12.01
CA THR A 247 68.79 37.31 10.91
C THR A 247 68.01 36.74 9.71
N ASN A 248 66.72 36.48 9.89
CA ASN A 248 65.88 35.82 8.88
C ASN A 248 65.06 36.80 8.03
N GLY A 249 65.13 38.12 8.30
CA GLY A 249 64.30 39.11 7.61
C GLY A 249 62.84 39.11 8.10
N CYS A 250 62.07 40.12 7.70
CA CYS A 250 60.63 40.16 7.97
C CYS A 250 59.90 39.36 6.90
N ASN A 251 58.86 38.62 7.26
CA ASN A 251 57.98 38.00 6.27
C ASN A 251 57.06 39.05 5.63
N TYR A 252 56.81 38.89 4.33
CA TYR A 252 55.64 39.53 3.73
C TYR A 252 54.35 38.84 4.21
N SER A 253 53.25 39.58 4.20
CA SER A 253 51.89 39.03 4.27
C SER A 253 51.45 38.67 2.85
N GLN A 254 51.12 37.38 2.63
CA GLN A 254 50.94 36.78 1.32
C GLN A 254 49.99 35.57 1.35
N ILE A 255 49.29 35.35 0.23
CA ILE A 255 48.77 34.03 -0.13
C ILE A 255 49.96 33.13 -0.46
N VAL A 256 50.11 32.03 0.28
CA VAL A 256 51.18 31.03 0.06
C VAL A 256 50.73 29.98 -0.94
N SER A 257 49.45 29.58 -0.84
CA SER A 257 48.86 28.57 -1.72
C SER A 257 47.38 28.87 -1.93
N HIS A 258 46.93 28.88 -3.19
CA HIS A 258 45.51 28.99 -3.54
C HIS A 258 44.70 27.75 -3.12
N LEU A 259 43.36 27.86 -3.20
CA LEU A 259 42.44 26.77 -2.88
C LEU A 259 42.77 25.50 -3.69
N THR A 260 43.04 24.41 -2.99
CA THR A 260 43.37 23.11 -3.58
C THR A 260 42.85 21.95 -2.73
N THR A 261 42.65 20.79 -3.36
CA THR A 261 42.41 19.51 -2.65
C THR A 261 43.70 18.79 -2.29
N ASP A 262 44.85 19.27 -2.77
CA ASP A 262 46.17 18.71 -2.48
C ASP A 262 46.65 19.16 -1.10
N THR A 263 46.16 18.48 -0.07
CA THR A 263 46.54 18.73 1.33
C THR A 263 48.01 18.46 1.60
N ALA A 264 48.69 17.64 0.78
CA ALA A 264 50.11 17.35 0.95
C ALA A 264 50.97 18.54 0.50
N ALA A 265 50.59 19.22 -0.59
CA ALA A 265 51.21 20.47 -1.00
C ALA A 265 51.06 21.55 0.09
N ILE A 266 49.84 21.75 0.61
CA ILE A 266 49.60 22.69 1.71
C ILE A 266 50.45 22.35 2.96
N SER A 267 50.55 21.07 3.33
CA SER A 267 51.44 20.64 4.42
C SER A 267 52.92 20.95 4.17
N SER A 268 53.39 20.81 2.93
CA SER A 268 54.77 21.20 2.57
C SER A 268 54.97 22.70 2.76
N ASP A 269 54.00 23.51 2.33
CA ASP A 269 54.05 24.97 2.44
C ASP A 269 53.99 25.44 3.90
N ILE A 270 53.12 24.85 4.72
CA ILE A 270 53.05 25.07 6.17
C ILE A 270 54.42 24.80 6.81
N ASN A 271 55.04 23.66 6.48
CA ASN A 271 56.32 23.28 7.05
C ASN A 271 57.47 24.21 6.64
N ALA A 272 57.36 24.88 5.49
CA ALA A 272 58.33 25.85 4.99
C ALA A 272 58.22 27.25 5.64
N LEU A 273 57.14 27.54 6.39
CA LEU A 273 56.96 28.85 7.04
C LEU A 273 58.08 29.17 8.03
N LYS A 274 58.42 30.45 8.19
CA LYS A 274 59.44 30.92 9.14
C LYS A 274 58.90 32.11 9.91
N ALA A 275 59.27 32.25 11.17
CA ALA A 275 58.89 33.38 11.99
C ALA A 275 59.79 34.60 11.69
N GLY A 276 59.20 35.79 11.69
CA GLY A 276 59.91 37.05 11.51
C GLY A 276 59.01 38.17 11.01
N GLY A 277 59.11 39.35 11.62
CA GLY A 277 58.30 40.52 11.26
C GLY A 277 57.34 40.98 12.37
N PRO A 278 56.62 42.08 12.12
CA PRO A 278 55.51 42.54 12.96
C PRO A 278 54.25 41.67 12.75
N THR A 279 53.10 42.08 13.28
CA THR A 279 51.84 41.31 13.27
C THR A 279 50.74 42.07 12.51
N GLN A 280 50.91 42.24 11.19
CA GLN A 280 49.96 42.89 10.28
C GLN A 280 48.79 41.94 9.94
N SER A 281 47.96 41.69 10.95
CA SER A 281 46.81 40.79 10.84
C SER A 281 45.73 41.29 9.88
N ASP A 282 45.74 42.59 9.58
CA ASP A 282 44.83 43.17 8.62
C ASP A 282 45.11 42.62 7.22
N TYR A 283 46.35 42.74 6.71
CA TYR A 283 46.71 42.14 5.41
C TYR A 283 46.40 40.64 5.33
N GLY A 284 46.66 39.88 6.40
CA GLY A 284 46.33 38.45 6.43
C GLY A 284 44.85 38.12 6.25
N LEU A 285 43.95 38.92 6.83
CA LEU A 285 42.51 38.72 6.65
C LEU A 285 42.01 39.19 5.28
N GLY A 286 42.67 40.17 4.67
CA GLY A 286 42.38 40.65 3.32
C GLY A 286 42.77 39.63 2.28
N ASP A 287 43.99 39.11 2.40
CA ASP A 287 44.49 38.02 1.56
C ASP A 287 43.63 36.76 1.69
N ALA A 288 42.93 36.57 2.82
CA ALA A 288 41.96 35.48 2.97
C ALA A 288 40.68 35.68 2.14
N GLU A 289 40.20 36.92 1.97
CA GLU A 289 39.09 37.23 1.05
C GLU A 289 39.52 36.90 -0.38
N ASP A 290 40.73 37.31 -0.76
CA ASP A 290 41.30 37.04 -2.09
C ASP A 290 41.58 35.55 -2.31
N ALA A 291 42.06 34.82 -1.31
CA ALA A 291 42.27 33.37 -1.40
C ALA A 291 40.96 32.60 -1.60
N LEU A 292 39.86 33.05 -0.97
CA LEU A 292 38.54 32.41 -1.06
C LEU A 292 37.72 32.80 -2.30
N THR A 293 38.13 33.85 -3.01
CA THR A 293 37.41 34.38 -4.19
C THR A 293 38.24 34.36 -5.46
N GLY A 294 39.56 34.23 -5.33
CA GLY A 294 40.53 34.23 -6.43
C GLY A 294 40.61 32.87 -7.13
N GLN A 295 41.84 32.41 -7.40
CA GLN A 295 42.05 31.17 -8.13
C GLN A 295 41.37 29.99 -7.42
N ASN A 296 40.53 29.27 -8.16
CA ASN A 296 39.70 28.14 -7.70
C ASN A 296 38.54 28.48 -6.73
N GLY A 297 38.34 29.74 -6.35
CA GLY A 297 37.29 30.18 -5.40
C GLY A 297 35.87 30.33 -5.99
N ASN A 298 35.68 30.06 -7.29
CA ASN A 298 34.41 30.22 -8.01
C ASN A 298 33.47 29.00 -7.90
N ARG A 299 33.43 28.35 -6.74
CA ARG A 299 32.55 27.21 -6.49
C ARG A 299 31.13 27.70 -6.19
N SER A 300 30.16 27.27 -6.99
CA SER A 300 28.77 27.66 -6.81
C SER A 300 28.22 27.14 -5.48
N GLY A 301 27.51 28.00 -4.76
CA GLY A 301 26.94 27.68 -3.47
C GLY A 301 27.98 27.20 -2.46
N VAL A 302 29.22 27.68 -2.48
CA VAL A 302 30.25 27.22 -1.53
C VAL A 302 30.05 27.78 -0.12
N ARG A 303 30.34 26.94 0.88
CA ARG A 303 30.45 27.33 2.28
C ARG A 303 31.90 27.66 2.58
N ARG A 304 32.14 28.80 3.22
CA ARG A 304 33.49 29.31 3.47
C ARG A 304 33.82 29.35 4.95
N LEU A 305 35.03 28.91 5.28
CA LEU A 305 35.58 28.88 6.62
C LEU A 305 36.94 29.60 6.62
N VAL A 306 37.14 30.50 7.56
CA VAL A 306 38.44 31.14 7.80
C VAL A 306 38.92 30.70 9.18
N ILE A 307 40.15 30.17 9.25
CA ILE A 307 40.80 29.86 10.52
C ILE A 307 41.95 30.86 10.70
N PHE A 308 41.69 31.88 11.49
CA PHE A 308 42.63 32.94 11.84
C PHE A 308 43.39 32.54 13.10
N TYR A 309 44.70 32.36 12.99
CA TYR A 309 45.58 32.02 14.10
C TYR A 309 46.49 33.21 14.41
N SER A 310 46.60 33.60 15.69
CA SER A 310 47.54 34.63 16.15
C SER A 310 48.05 34.34 17.55
N ASP A 311 49.31 34.71 17.81
CA ASP A 311 49.94 34.63 19.13
C ASP A 311 50.29 36.00 19.73
N GLY A 312 49.97 37.08 19.02
CA GLY A 312 50.45 38.42 19.32
C GLY A 312 49.42 39.51 19.10
N GLU A 313 49.79 40.73 19.48
CA GLU A 313 48.95 41.92 19.32
C GLU A 313 49.04 42.44 17.88
N PRO A 314 47.94 42.88 17.26
CA PRO A 314 47.96 43.45 15.91
C PRO A 314 48.86 44.70 15.87
N ASN A 315 49.89 44.72 15.01
CA ASN A 315 50.85 45.82 14.95
C ASN A 315 51.64 45.87 13.63
N ALA A 316 52.11 47.08 13.27
CA ALA A 316 53.05 47.30 12.16
C ALA A 316 54.53 47.32 12.59
N SER A 317 54.80 47.29 13.90
CA SER A 317 56.16 47.27 14.44
C SER A 317 56.23 46.65 15.83
N ARG A 318 55.59 47.26 16.84
CA ARG A 318 55.55 46.80 18.24
C ARG A 318 54.32 47.34 18.97
N GLY A 319 53.80 46.57 19.92
CA GLY A 319 52.67 46.92 20.79
C GLY A 319 51.34 47.04 20.04
N PHE A 320 50.23 46.98 20.77
CA PHE A 320 48.89 47.03 20.18
C PHE A 320 48.66 48.29 19.33
N ASP A 321 48.49 48.11 18.01
CA ASP A 321 48.12 49.16 17.07
C ASP A 321 46.62 49.10 16.77
N THR A 322 45.89 50.07 17.31
CA THR A 322 44.44 50.18 17.07
C THR A 322 44.06 50.36 15.60
N THR A 323 44.95 50.90 14.77
CA THR A 323 44.69 51.08 13.32
C THR A 323 44.69 49.74 12.61
N VAL A 324 45.72 48.92 12.86
CA VAL A 324 45.84 47.55 12.33
C VAL A 324 44.69 46.69 12.87
N ALA A 325 44.39 46.78 14.18
CA ALA A 325 43.27 46.05 14.79
C ALA A 325 41.93 46.39 14.13
N ASN A 326 41.64 47.69 13.94
CA ASN A 326 40.39 48.13 13.31
C ASN A 326 40.29 47.71 11.84
N SER A 327 41.41 47.77 11.11
CA SER A 327 41.50 47.31 9.72
C SER A 327 41.21 45.81 9.62
N ALA A 328 41.83 44.99 10.48
CA ALA A 328 41.61 43.55 10.55
C ALA A 328 40.16 43.18 10.92
N ILE A 329 39.56 43.85 11.91
CA ILE A 329 38.14 43.64 12.26
C ILE A 329 37.24 43.96 11.07
N LYS A 330 37.54 45.04 10.33
CA LYS A 330 36.76 45.41 9.16
C LYS A 330 36.88 44.37 8.04
N GLN A 331 38.06 43.82 7.79
CA GLN A 331 38.26 42.78 6.79
C GLN A 331 37.54 41.48 7.19
N SER A 332 37.54 41.13 8.47
CA SER A 332 36.71 40.03 8.98
C SER A 332 35.20 40.28 8.81
N TYR A 333 34.73 41.50 9.05
CA TYR A 333 33.33 41.86 8.78
C TYR A 333 32.96 41.60 7.32
N ASP A 334 33.84 41.98 6.40
CA ASP A 334 33.65 41.80 4.96
C ASP A 334 33.64 40.29 4.57
N LEU A 335 34.54 39.47 5.13
CA LEU A 335 34.48 38.01 5.01
C LEU A 335 33.14 37.43 5.49
N LYS A 336 32.65 37.87 6.65
CA LYS A 336 31.39 37.39 7.26
C LYS A 336 30.16 37.82 6.46
N HIS A 337 30.14 39.02 5.91
CA HIS A 337 28.94 39.60 5.29
C HIS A 337 28.89 39.50 3.76
N ARG A 338 30.03 39.66 3.08
CA ARG A 338 30.10 39.58 1.61
C ARG A 338 30.22 38.14 1.14
N LEU A 339 31.03 37.35 1.84
CA LEU A 339 31.29 35.95 1.45
C LEU A 339 30.51 34.93 2.27
N ASN A 340 29.74 35.39 3.28
CA ASN A 340 29.04 34.54 4.23
C ASN A 340 29.99 33.52 4.91
N ALA A 341 31.24 33.93 5.16
CA ALA A 341 32.24 33.07 5.75
C ALA A 341 32.09 32.96 7.27
N THR A 342 32.35 31.78 7.81
CA THR A 342 32.51 31.60 9.27
C THR A 342 33.98 31.82 9.63
N VAL A 343 34.28 32.70 10.58
CA VAL A 343 35.65 33.04 11.01
C VAL A 343 35.90 32.48 12.40
N TYR A 344 36.79 31.48 12.50
CA TYR A 344 37.33 31.00 13.77
C TYR A 344 38.64 31.71 14.08
N ALA A 345 38.71 32.41 15.21
CA ALA A 345 39.93 32.98 15.74
C ALA A 345 40.55 32.02 16.77
N ILE A 346 41.86 31.81 16.69
CA ILE A 346 42.63 30.97 17.61
C ILE A 346 43.74 31.83 18.22
N GLY A 347 43.66 32.04 19.53
CA GLY A 347 44.66 32.78 20.29
C GLY A 347 45.66 31.83 20.92
N ALA A 348 46.94 32.00 20.59
CA ALA A 348 48.05 31.17 21.09
C ALA A 348 48.98 31.92 22.07
N MET A 349 48.54 33.08 22.54
CA MET A 349 49.17 33.83 23.63
C MET A 349 48.91 33.21 25.00
N GLY A 350 49.80 33.47 25.96
CA GLY A 350 49.74 32.85 27.30
C GLY A 350 48.50 33.24 28.13
N ASP A 351 47.92 34.41 27.85
CA ASP A 351 46.72 34.98 28.45
C ASP A 351 45.49 34.91 27.53
N ALA A 352 45.52 34.04 26.51
CA ALA A 352 44.38 33.81 25.63
C ALA A 352 43.17 33.31 26.44
N ASP A 353 42.09 34.07 26.42
CA ASP A 353 40.85 33.78 27.13
C ASP A 353 39.65 34.34 26.33
N PRO A 354 38.80 33.47 25.75
CA PRO A 354 37.65 33.91 24.98
C PRO A 354 36.59 34.69 25.75
N THR A 355 36.61 34.62 27.09
CA THR A 355 35.69 35.34 27.97
C THR A 355 36.25 36.69 28.43
N SER A 356 37.54 36.94 28.19
CA SER A 356 38.23 38.14 28.60
C SER A 356 37.94 39.34 27.69
N THR A 357 37.97 40.52 28.28
CA THR A 357 37.84 41.82 27.61
C THR A 357 39.16 42.61 27.62
N THR A 358 40.31 41.95 27.82
CA THR A 358 41.60 42.61 27.59
C THR A 358 41.74 42.94 26.11
N LEU A 359 42.50 43.98 25.76
CA LEU A 359 42.56 44.54 24.40
C LEU A 359 42.74 43.47 23.31
N VAL A 360 43.64 42.52 23.51
CA VAL A 360 43.92 41.46 22.52
C VAL A 360 42.82 40.40 22.48
N ASN A 361 42.30 39.96 23.63
CA ASN A 361 41.20 38.99 23.68
C ASN A 361 39.89 39.58 23.13
N GLU A 362 39.66 40.87 23.36
CA GLU A 362 38.56 41.62 22.79
C GLU A 362 38.70 41.72 21.25
N TYR A 363 39.89 42.08 20.77
CA TYR A 363 40.22 42.08 19.35
C TYR A 363 39.95 40.72 18.69
N MET A 364 40.44 39.63 19.28
CA MET A 364 40.24 38.27 18.75
C MET A 364 38.75 37.86 18.72
N ASN A 365 37.98 38.27 19.73
CA ASN A 365 36.53 38.10 19.73
C ASN A 365 35.86 38.86 18.57
N TYR A 366 36.25 40.11 18.34
CA TYR A 366 35.69 40.96 17.28
C TYR A 366 36.07 40.50 15.87
N VAL A 367 37.26 39.92 15.70
CA VAL A 367 37.65 39.23 14.45
C VAL A 367 36.81 37.97 14.26
N SER A 368 36.54 37.19 15.30
CA SER A 368 35.78 35.94 15.14
C SER A 368 34.30 36.15 14.77
N SER A 369 33.62 35.07 14.38
CA SER A 369 32.16 35.04 14.24
C SER A 369 31.41 35.08 15.57
N ASN A 370 32.08 35.19 16.74
CA ASN A 370 31.41 35.49 18.01
C ASN A 370 30.76 36.87 17.99
N PHE A 371 31.33 37.80 17.23
CA PHE A 371 30.84 39.16 17.03
C PHE A 371 30.67 39.39 15.52
N PRO A 372 29.57 38.90 14.92
CA PRO A 372 29.42 38.92 13.46
C PRO A 372 29.47 40.33 12.88
N ASP A 373 28.94 41.32 13.60
CA ASP A 373 28.74 42.70 13.13
C ASP A 373 29.82 43.68 13.61
N ALA A 374 30.89 43.20 14.26
CA ALA A 374 31.97 44.07 14.71
C ALA A 374 32.70 44.69 13.52
N THR A 375 32.96 46.00 13.57
CA THR A 375 33.64 46.76 12.50
C THR A 375 34.88 47.50 12.97
N SER A 376 35.08 47.62 14.28
CA SER A 376 36.29 48.18 14.90
C SER A 376 36.33 47.83 16.41
N MET A 377 37.45 48.10 17.08
CA MET A 377 37.61 47.97 18.54
C MET A 377 36.60 48.80 19.34
N ARG A 378 36.00 49.84 18.75
CA ARG A 378 34.98 50.69 19.42
C ARG A 378 33.56 50.41 18.96
N ALA A 379 33.39 49.48 18.01
CA ALA A 379 32.10 49.17 17.40
C ALA A 379 31.92 47.64 17.32
N PRO A 380 31.52 46.98 18.43
CA PRO A 380 31.32 45.53 18.49
C PRO A 380 30.14 45.02 17.66
N GLY A 381 29.29 45.91 17.16
CA GLY A 381 28.08 45.54 16.42
C GLY A 381 27.02 44.86 17.29
N ASN A 382 25.99 44.31 16.65
CA ASN A 382 24.93 43.57 17.34
C ASN A 382 25.22 42.07 17.37
N GLY A 383 24.59 41.36 18.31
CA GLY A 383 24.63 39.89 18.38
C GLY A 383 25.93 39.26 18.88
N GLY A 384 26.85 40.08 19.41
CA GLY A 384 28.14 39.62 19.93
C GLY A 384 28.08 38.88 21.27
N MET A 385 28.91 37.84 21.44
CA MET A 385 29.03 37.09 22.70
C MET A 385 30.46 36.69 23.04
N TYR A 386 31.00 37.20 24.15
CA TYR A 386 32.23 36.70 24.76
C TYR A 386 32.04 35.25 25.23
N GLY A 387 33.07 34.42 25.08
CA GLY A 387 32.99 32.99 25.38
C GLY A 387 32.19 32.17 24.36
N GLY A 388 31.83 32.76 23.22
CA GLY A 388 31.16 32.06 22.12
C GLY A 388 32.02 30.99 21.46
N GLN A 389 31.50 30.36 20.40
CA GLN A 389 32.12 29.17 19.82
C GLN A 389 33.25 29.41 18.82
N TYR A 390 33.47 30.66 18.41
CA TYR A 390 34.34 31.00 17.29
C TYR A 390 35.69 31.61 17.69
N TYR A 391 35.86 32.05 18.94
CA TYR A 391 37.17 32.33 19.50
C TYR A 391 37.61 31.22 20.45
N ARG A 392 38.83 30.70 20.26
CA ARG A 392 39.40 29.58 21.01
C ARG A 392 40.80 29.93 21.50
N ALA A 393 41.07 29.69 22.77
CA ALA A 393 42.41 29.77 23.34
C ALA A 393 43.13 28.42 23.20
N ALA A 394 44.38 28.45 22.74
CA ALA A 394 45.22 27.28 22.57
C ALA A 394 46.66 27.58 22.99
N SER A 395 46.94 27.45 24.28
CA SER A 395 48.28 27.69 24.86
C SER A 395 49.25 26.50 24.74
N SER A 396 48.83 25.38 24.14
CA SER A 396 49.66 24.18 23.98
C SER A 396 49.33 23.41 22.70
N ALA A 397 50.25 22.54 22.26
CA ALA A 397 50.08 21.72 21.07
C ALA A 397 48.84 20.82 21.12
N SER A 398 48.56 20.19 22.26
CA SER A 398 47.38 19.33 22.40
C SER A 398 46.07 20.12 22.38
N GLN A 399 46.05 21.32 22.98
CA GLN A 399 44.90 22.21 22.92
C GLN A 399 44.65 22.69 21.49
N LEU A 400 45.69 23.10 20.77
CA LEU A 400 45.59 23.54 19.39
C LEU A 400 45.08 22.43 18.47
N GLN A 401 45.62 21.21 18.62
CA GLN A 401 45.15 20.04 17.89
C GLN A 401 43.67 19.74 18.17
N ASN A 402 43.24 19.79 19.45
CA ASN A 402 41.84 19.60 19.81
C ASN A 402 40.91 20.68 19.22
N VAL A 403 41.39 21.92 19.11
CA VAL A 403 40.63 23.01 18.47
C VAL A 403 40.43 22.71 16.98
N PHE A 404 41.49 22.37 16.25
CA PHE A 404 41.39 21.99 14.83
C PHE A 404 40.49 20.77 14.60
N ASP A 405 40.61 19.77 15.47
CA ASP A 405 39.77 18.56 15.44
C ASP A 405 38.28 18.90 15.60
N THR A 406 37.98 19.76 16.57
CA THR A 406 36.61 20.22 16.81
C THR A 406 36.08 20.99 15.61
N ILE A 407 36.89 21.88 15.02
CA ILE A 407 36.50 22.69 13.86
C ILE A 407 36.15 21.79 12.67
N ILE A 408 37.00 20.80 12.32
CA ILE A 408 36.68 19.92 11.17
C ILE A 408 35.46 19.05 11.45
N THR A 409 35.31 18.50 12.67
CA THR A 409 34.13 17.71 13.03
C THR A 409 32.86 18.54 12.93
N GLN A 410 32.85 19.76 13.47
CA GLN A 410 31.69 20.66 13.36
C GLN A 410 31.44 21.09 11.91
N ALA A 411 32.48 21.23 11.10
CA ALA A 411 32.35 21.63 9.70
C ALA A 411 31.68 20.56 8.84
N VAL A 412 31.83 19.27 9.16
CA VAL A 412 31.26 18.15 8.37
C VAL A 412 30.11 17.42 9.08
N ALA A 413 29.74 17.81 10.30
CA ALA A 413 28.70 17.14 11.08
C ALA A 413 27.31 17.25 10.43
N GLY A 414 26.57 16.14 10.41
CA GLY A 414 25.21 16.10 9.88
C GLY A 414 24.77 14.72 9.41
N THR A 415 23.51 14.62 9.02
CA THR A 415 22.94 13.45 8.36
C THR A 415 22.15 13.91 7.15
N ALA A 416 22.21 13.14 6.07
CA ALA A 416 21.53 13.44 4.81
C ALA A 416 21.02 12.16 4.14
N VAL A 417 20.03 12.31 3.27
CA VAL A 417 19.49 11.23 2.41
C VAL A 417 19.43 11.77 0.98
N ASP A 418 20.25 11.23 0.09
CA ASP A 418 20.34 11.61 -1.32
C ASP A 418 20.14 10.41 -2.27
N ARG A 419 20.28 10.66 -3.58
CA ARG A 419 20.08 9.67 -4.68
C ARG A 419 18.79 8.88 -4.51
N VAL A 420 17.72 9.60 -4.23
CA VAL A 420 16.42 9.01 -3.95
C VAL A 420 15.72 8.69 -5.26
N SER A 421 15.18 7.47 -5.36
CA SER A 421 14.26 7.09 -6.43
C SER A 421 13.13 6.22 -5.89
N MET A 422 11.94 6.36 -6.48
CA MET A 422 10.78 5.53 -6.22
C MET A 422 10.28 4.94 -7.53
N GLU A 423 9.94 3.66 -7.53
CA GLU A 423 9.40 2.96 -8.70
C GLU A 423 8.22 2.09 -8.27
N ASP A 424 7.16 2.08 -9.09
CA ASP A 424 5.99 1.23 -8.92
C ASP A 424 5.68 0.50 -10.22
N THR A 425 5.46 -0.81 -10.12
CA THR A 425 4.93 -1.65 -11.20
C THR A 425 3.51 -2.08 -10.83
N LEU A 426 2.53 -1.64 -11.62
CA LEU A 426 1.13 -2.00 -11.39
C LEU A 426 0.90 -3.51 -11.53
N SER A 427 -0.04 -4.03 -10.75
CA SER A 427 -0.49 -5.41 -10.91
C SER A 427 -1.34 -5.54 -12.18
N GLN A 428 -1.70 -6.77 -12.56
CA GLN A 428 -2.68 -6.99 -13.63
C GLN A 428 -4.11 -6.54 -13.30
N TYR A 429 -4.37 -6.20 -12.04
CA TYR A 429 -5.69 -5.78 -11.56
C TYR A 429 -5.87 -4.26 -11.58
N ALA A 430 -4.84 -3.50 -11.96
CA ALA A 430 -4.84 -2.05 -12.02
C ALA A 430 -4.44 -1.56 -13.41
N GLU A 431 -5.06 -0.48 -13.86
CA GLU A 431 -4.73 0.23 -15.09
C GLU A 431 -4.56 1.73 -14.81
N PHE A 432 -3.65 2.39 -15.52
CA PHE A 432 -3.54 3.84 -15.48
C PHE A 432 -4.76 4.49 -16.14
N THR A 433 -5.33 5.53 -15.53
CA THR A 433 -6.51 6.21 -16.10
C THR A 433 -6.18 7.09 -17.31
N GLN A 434 -4.91 7.50 -17.45
CA GLN A 434 -4.46 8.46 -18.47
C GLN A 434 -3.27 7.92 -19.28
N PRO A 435 -3.38 6.75 -19.94
CA PRO A 435 -2.23 6.08 -20.58
C PRO A 435 -1.56 6.93 -21.68
N GLU A 436 -2.32 7.84 -22.32
CA GLU A 436 -1.84 8.73 -23.39
C GLU A 436 -1.24 10.05 -22.88
N THR A 437 -1.41 10.36 -21.59
CA THR A 437 -0.81 11.56 -20.98
C THR A 437 0.63 11.28 -20.61
N ALA A 438 1.50 12.29 -20.71
CA ALA A 438 2.89 12.16 -20.28
C ALA A 438 2.96 11.58 -18.86
N HIS A 439 3.74 10.50 -18.71
CA HIS A 439 3.90 9.78 -17.45
C HIS A 439 2.59 9.31 -16.80
N TYR A 440 1.56 9.03 -17.60
CA TYR A 440 0.25 8.58 -17.12
C TYR A 440 -0.47 9.55 -16.19
N GLY A 441 -0.14 10.84 -16.27
CA GLY A 441 -0.65 11.86 -15.36
C GLY A 441 0.05 11.89 -14.00
N ALA A 442 1.17 11.20 -13.82
CA ALA A 442 1.94 11.21 -12.58
C ALA A 442 2.56 12.58 -12.30
N GLN A 443 2.48 13.03 -11.05
CA GLN A 443 2.97 14.34 -10.60
C GLN A 443 3.74 14.25 -9.28
N LEU A 444 4.74 15.12 -9.13
CA LEU A 444 5.45 15.31 -7.86
C LEU A 444 4.77 16.40 -7.04
N HIS A 445 4.30 16.03 -5.86
CA HIS A 445 3.80 16.95 -4.83
C HIS A 445 4.79 17.01 -3.66
N VAL A 446 5.03 18.21 -3.14
CA VAL A 446 5.94 18.43 -2.00
C VAL A 446 5.17 19.09 -0.87
N TYR A 447 5.31 18.56 0.34
CA TYR A 447 4.67 19.10 1.54
C TYR A 447 5.72 19.51 2.55
N ASP A 448 5.54 20.68 3.16
CA ASP A 448 6.36 21.17 4.26
C ASP A 448 6.13 20.36 5.56
N PRO A 449 6.95 20.55 6.61
CA PRO A 449 6.81 19.82 7.87
C PRO A 449 5.48 20.07 8.61
N GLN A 450 4.71 21.07 8.19
CA GLN A 450 3.36 21.37 8.70
C GLN A 450 2.26 20.69 7.88
N GLY A 451 2.63 19.98 6.81
CA GLY A 451 1.71 19.27 5.91
C GLY A 451 1.10 20.16 4.83
N LYS A 452 1.57 21.39 4.66
CA LYS A 452 1.10 22.30 3.60
C LYS A 452 1.87 22.02 2.32
N GLU A 453 1.16 21.96 1.20
CA GLU A 453 1.77 21.79 -0.11
C GLU A 453 2.57 23.04 -0.53
N VAL A 454 3.76 22.80 -1.08
CA VAL A 454 4.71 23.80 -1.56
C VAL A 454 5.21 23.42 -2.95
N THR A 455 5.72 24.39 -3.70
CA THR A 455 6.23 24.12 -5.05
C THR A 455 7.61 23.44 -5.01
N PRO A 456 7.95 22.56 -5.96
CA PRO A 456 9.29 21.97 -6.04
C PRO A 456 10.41 23.03 -6.09
N ALA A 457 10.17 24.17 -6.74
CA ALA A 457 11.11 25.29 -6.79
C ALA A 457 11.44 25.85 -5.39
N SER A 458 10.48 25.91 -4.48
CA SER A 458 10.68 26.43 -3.11
C SER A 458 11.63 25.59 -2.26
N VAL A 459 11.87 24.34 -2.67
CA VAL A 459 12.76 23.38 -1.99
C VAL A 459 14.00 23.04 -2.83
N GLY A 460 14.32 23.85 -3.85
CA GLY A 460 15.51 23.66 -4.67
C GLY A 460 15.42 22.57 -5.75
N LEU A 461 14.21 22.08 -6.06
CA LEU A 461 13.96 21.11 -7.14
C LEU A 461 13.53 21.79 -8.45
N ALA A 462 14.16 22.92 -8.77
CA ALA A 462 13.98 23.58 -10.05
C ALA A 462 15.31 24.14 -10.59
N ASP A 463 15.45 24.18 -11.91
CA ASP A 463 16.59 24.81 -12.57
C ASP A 463 16.47 26.35 -12.55
N GLY A 464 17.47 27.05 -13.10
CA GLY A 464 17.49 28.52 -13.18
C GLY A 464 16.37 29.13 -14.04
N GLN A 465 15.61 28.30 -14.75
CA GLN A 465 14.46 28.65 -15.58
C GLN A 465 13.12 28.26 -14.93
N GLY A 466 13.15 27.61 -13.76
CA GLY A 466 11.97 27.18 -13.00
C GLY A 466 11.42 25.80 -13.38
N ASN A 467 12.11 25.03 -14.23
CA ASN A 467 11.67 23.68 -14.59
C ASN A 467 12.04 22.70 -13.47
N VAL A 468 11.13 21.77 -13.15
CA VAL A 468 11.36 20.75 -12.12
C VAL A 468 12.51 19.83 -12.53
N THR A 469 13.47 19.63 -11.63
CA THR A 469 14.70 18.84 -11.89
C THR A 469 14.57 17.35 -11.55
N ALA A 470 13.55 16.96 -10.78
CA ALA A 470 13.23 15.55 -10.56
C ALA A 470 12.66 14.92 -11.83
N ARG A 471 13.14 13.73 -12.19
CA ARG A 471 12.78 13.04 -13.43
C ARG A 471 11.72 11.98 -13.16
N ILE A 472 10.52 12.17 -13.69
CA ILE A 472 9.48 11.14 -13.71
C ILE A 472 9.74 10.20 -14.89
N THR A 473 9.58 8.89 -14.67
CA THR A 473 9.74 7.85 -15.68
C THR A 473 8.49 6.98 -15.75
N SER A 474 8.22 6.42 -16.93
CA SER A 474 7.06 5.57 -17.18
C SER A 474 7.36 4.60 -18.31
N ASP A 475 6.94 3.35 -18.18
CA ASP A 475 7.11 2.31 -19.20
C ASP A 475 5.80 1.51 -19.40
N PRO A 476 5.17 1.59 -20.58
CA PRO A 476 3.89 0.92 -20.82
C PRO A 476 4.04 -0.61 -20.91
N SER A 477 5.21 -1.09 -21.34
CA SER A 477 5.46 -2.52 -21.53
C SER A 477 5.52 -3.28 -20.21
N THR A 478 6.04 -2.61 -19.17
CA THR A 478 6.15 -3.15 -17.82
C THR A 478 5.03 -2.65 -16.89
N ARG A 479 4.23 -1.64 -17.31
CA ARG A 479 3.22 -0.94 -16.50
C ARG A 479 3.83 -0.27 -15.28
N SER A 480 5.01 0.33 -15.46
CA SER A 480 5.75 0.98 -14.39
C SER A 480 5.69 2.51 -14.47
N VAL A 481 5.76 3.14 -13.30
CA VAL A 481 5.90 4.58 -13.12
C VAL A 481 6.90 4.84 -11.99
N GLY A 482 7.69 5.89 -12.08
CA GLY A 482 8.68 6.20 -11.07
C GLY A 482 9.14 7.64 -11.10
N ILE A 483 9.95 8.01 -10.11
CA ILE A 483 10.61 9.30 -10.00
C ILE A 483 12.03 9.13 -9.48
N ALA A 484 12.97 9.86 -10.04
CA ALA A 484 14.35 9.98 -9.55
C ALA A 484 14.67 11.45 -9.28
N PHE A 485 15.15 11.74 -8.07
CA PHE A 485 15.66 13.06 -7.72
C PHE A 485 17.10 13.22 -8.25
N PRO A 486 17.59 14.44 -8.51
CA PRO A 486 18.99 14.64 -8.87
C PRO A 486 19.92 14.01 -7.83
N ASP A 487 21.04 13.42 -8.27
CA ASP A 487 21.96 12.73 -7.35
C ASP A 487 22.50 13.63 -6.23
N SER A 488 22.63 14.93 -6.50
CA SER A 488 23.05 15.95 -5.53
C SER A 488 21.93 16.45 -4.62
N TYR A 489 20.68 16.04 -4.84
CA TYR A 489 19.54 16.49 -4.05
C TYR A 489 19.39 15.65 -2.78
N ILE A 490 19.28 16.35 -1.64
CA ILE A 490 19.05 15.76 -0.33
C ILE A 490 17.64 16.10 0.12
N LEU A 491 16.91 15.12 0.64
CA LEU A 491 15.56 15.35 1.16
C LEU A 491 15.60 16.29 2.37
N LEU A 492 14.89 17.41 2.31
CA LEU A 492 14.81 18.36 3.43
C LEU A 492 14.19 17.70 4.67
N ASN A 493 14.66 18.08 5.86
CA ASN A 493 14.14 17.54 7.12
C ASN A 493 12.63 17.77 7.27
N GLY A 494 11.87 16.70 7.47
CA GLY A 494 10.42 16.76 7.70
C GLY A 494 9.58 17.09 6.46
N TYR A 495 10.18 17.41 5.31
CA TYR A 495 9.44 17.58 4.07
C TYR A 495 9.09 16.21 3.49
N ARG A 496 7.85 16.09 2.99
CA ARG A 496 7.33 14.88 2.35
C ARG A 496 7.23 15.10 0.84
N TYR A 497 7.85 14.21 0.09
CA TYR A 497 7.83 14.17 -1.37
C TYR A 497 6.94 13.02 -1.81
N SER A 498 5.97 13.29 -2.66
CA SER A 498 4.90 12.37 -3.02
C SER A 498 4.80 12.27 -4.54
N LEU A 499 5.06 11.09 -5.10
CA LEU A 499 4.70 10.79 -6.49
C LEU A 499 3.26 10.28 -6.50
N GLN A 500 2.36 11.07 -7.09
CA GLN A 500 0.92 10.77 -7.13
C GLN A 500 0.48 10.47 -8.56
N TYR A 501 -0.35 9.44 -8.74
CA TYR A 501 -0.85 9.03 -10.06
C TYR A 501 -2.21 8.31 -9.96
N PRO A 502 -3.11 8.53 -10.94
CA PRO A 502 -4.45 7.97 -10.94
C PRO A 502 -4.54 6.60 -11.63
N VAL A 503 -5.23 5.65 -10.99
CA VAL A 503 -5.47 4.28 -11.48
C VAL A 503 -6.95 3.89 -11.36
N VAL A 504 -7.34 2.86 -12.11
CA VAL A 504 -8.65 2.18 -12.02
C VAL A 504 -8.46 0.67 -11.97
N PRO A 505 -9.43 -0.09 -11.44
CA PRO A 505 -9.40 -1.54 -11.58
C PRO A 505 -9.48 -1.95 -13.06
N SER A 506 -8.68 -2.94 -13.44
CA SER A 506 -8.59 -3.44 -14.81
C SER A 506 -9.79 -4.30 -15.20
N SER A 507 -10.00 -4.51 -16.51
CA SER A 507 -11.05 -5.45 -16.97
C SER A 507 -10.86 -6.88 -16.40
N PRO A 508 -9.63 -7.46 -16.36
CA PRO A 508 -9.38 -8.72 -15.67
C PRO A 508 -9.79 -8.74 -14.18
N ALA A 509 -9.65 -7.63 -13.45
CA ALA A 509 -10.07 -7.56 -12.05
C ALA A 509 -11.58 -7.77 -11.90
N TYR A 510 -12.37 -7.10 -12.74
CA TYR A 510 -13.82 -7.25 -12.76
C TYR A 510 -14.26 -8.67 -13.17
N GLU A 511 -13.64 -9.25 -14.19
CA GLU A 511 -13.97 -10.61 -14.66
C GLU A 511 -13.65 -11.68 -13.59
N LEU A 512 -12.52 -11.54 -12.89
CA LEU A 512 -12.17 -12.46 -11.82
C LEU A 512 -13.11 -12.33 -10.61
N TYR A 513 -13.44 -11.10 -10.22
CA TYR A 513 -14.42 -10.86 -9.15
C TYR A 513 -15.78 -11.48 -9.46
N ALA A 514 -16.29 -11.26 -10.68
CA ALA A 514 -17.55 -11.82 -11.15
C ALA A 514 -17.52 -13.36 -11.14
N ASN A 515 -16.43 -13.97 -11.63
CA ASN A 515 -16.28 -15.42 -11.61
C ASN A 515 -16.22 -15.98 -10.17
N ASN A 516 -15.50 -15.33 -9.24
CA ASN A 516 -15.42 -15.74 -7.85
C ASN A 516 -16.80 -15.70 -7.16
N THR A 517 -17.51 -14.57 -7.29
CA THR A 517 -18.84 -14.39 -6.70
C THR A 517 -19.89 -15.32 -7.31
N SER A 518 -19.76 -15.70 -8.58
CA SER A 518 -20.62 -16.71 -9.22
C SER A 518 -20.51 -18.12 -8.60
N LYS A 519 -19.44 -18.37 -7.82
CA LYS A 519 -19.11 -19.68 -7.22
C LYS A 519 -19.10 -19.68 -5.68
N ASP A 520 -19.64 -18.65 -5.03
CA ASP A 520 -19.60 -18.44 -3.57
C ASP A 520 -18.16 -18.40 -3.01
N ALA A 521 -17.16 -18.10 -3.85
CA ALA A 521 -15.80 -17.87 -3.40
C ALA A 521 -15.64 -16.45 -2.84
N ALA A 522 -14.59 -16.23 -2.05
CA ALA A 522 -14.24 -14.88 -1.62
C ALA A 522 -13.97 -13.99 -2.84
N ALA A 523 -14.64 -12.85 -2.92
CA ALA A 523 -14.76 -12.08 -4.16
C ALA A 523 -13.39 -11.60 -4.71
N TYR A 524 -12.46 -11.24 -3.81
CA TYR A 524 -11.12 -10.74 -4.14
C TYR A 524 -10.03 -11.83 -4.08
N THR A 525 -10.40 -13.10 -4.34
CA THR A 525 -9.41 -14.17 -4.53
C THR A 525 -8.66 -13.94 -5.84
N ALA A 526 -7.34 -13.72 -5.76
CA ALA A 526 -6.49 -13.53 -6.94
C ALA A 526 -6.16 -14.85 -7.64
N ASP A 527 -5.42 -14.79 -8.74
CA ASP A 527 -5.07 -15.96 -9.57
C ASP A 527 -4.19 -16.98 -8.81
N ASP A 528 -3.53 -16.54 -7.74
CA ASP A 528 -2.77 -17.39 -6.82
C ASP A 528 -3.66 -18.19 -5.84
N GLY A 529 -4.98 -18.00 -5.90
CA GLY A 529 -5.96 -18.64 -5.04
C GLY A 529 -6.06 -18.01 -3.64
N VAL A 530 -5.46 -16.83 -3.43
CA VAL A 530 -5.44 -16.14 -2.14
C VAL A 530 -6.31 -14.89 -2.20
N ALA A 531 -7.17 -14.72 -1.19
CA ALA A 531 -7.86 -13.46 -0.96
C ALA A 531 -6.89 -12.47 -0.29
N HIS A 532 -6.60 -11.37 -0.97
CA HIS A 532 -5.67 -10.36 -0.47
C HIS A 532 -6.39 -9.25 0.30
N GLN A 533 -5.68 -8.72 1.30
CA GLN A 533 -6.04 -7.48 1.98
C GLN A 533 -4.93 -6.45 1.80
N GLY A 534 -5.30 -5.18 1.85
CA GLY A 534 -4.33 -4.09 1.85
C GLY A 534 -3.42 -4.17 3.06
N ASP A 535 -2.12 -4.00 2.83
CA ASP A 535 -1.12 -4.00 3.88
C ASP A 535 -1.39 -2.86 4.89
N PRO A 536 -0.86 -2.95 6.14
CA PRO A 536 -0.88 -1.83 7.06
C PRO A 536 -0.32 -0.55 6.42
N GLU A 537 -0.80 0.61 6.85
CA GLU A 537 -0.31 1.93 6.41
C GLU A 537 -0.55 2.26 4.91
N THR A 538 -1.44 1.52 4.23
CA THR A 538 -1.82 1.78 2.83
C THR A 538 -2.97 2.79 2.65
N GLY A 539 -3.34 3.50 3.73
CA GLY A 539 -4.45 4.45 3.74
C GLY A 539 -5.79 3.81 4.12
N ALA A 540 -6.77 4.65 4.48
CA ALA A 540 -8.07 4.19 5.00
C ALA A 540 -8.91 3.40 3.98
N ASP A 541 -8.67 3.60 2.67
CA ASP A 541 -9.39 2.90 1.61
C ASP A 541 -8.82 1.50 1.31
N SER A 542 -7.66 1.15 1.88
CA SER A 542 -7.00 -0.12 1.60
C SER A 542 -6.62 -0.92 2.84
N ALA A 543 -6.09 -0.29 3.88
CA ALA A 543 -5.52 -0.99 5.02
C ALA A 543 -6.53 -1.97 5.65
N HIS A 544 -6.16 -3.25 5.69
CA HIS A 544 -6.99 -4.35 6.22
C HIS A 544 -8.35 -4.56 5.54
N LYS A 545 -8.55 -3.98 4.36
CA LYS A 545 -9.75 -4.20 3.53
C LYS A 545 -9.44 -5.25 2.47
N ASP A 546 -10.43 -6.06 2.13
CA ASP A 546 -10.34 -6.98 1.01
C ASP A 546 -10.25 -6.19 -0.31
N GLY A 547 -9.46 -6.68 -1.26
CA GLY A 547 -9.31 -6.05 -2.56
C GLY A 547 -8.19 -6.69 -3.40
N PHE A 548 -8.11 -6.32 -4.68
CA PHE A 548 -6.99 -6.74 -5.53
C PHE A 548 -5.79 -5.81 -5.33
N ARG A 549 -4.58 -6.35 -5.16
CA ARG A 549 -3.39 -5.51 -4.97
C ARG A 549 -3.20 -4.57 -6.15
N SER A 550 -2.97 -3.29 -5.91
CA SER A 550 -2.80 -2.28 -6.96
C SER A 550 -1.48 -2.44 -7.71
N ASN A 551 -0.46 -2.99 -7.06
CA ASN A 551 0.88 -3.16 -7.60
C ASN A 551 1.39 -4.59 -7.46
N ASP A 552 2.19 -5.00 -8.45
CA ASP A 552 3.02 -6.20 -8.38
C ASP A 552 4.19 -5.97 -7.41
N HIS A 553 4.86 -4.82 -7.50
CA HIS A 553 5.85 -4.38 -6.53
C HIS A 553 6.12 -2.88 -6.65
N ALA A 554 6.54 -2.26 -5.55
CA ALA A 554 7.00 -0.88 -5.51
C ALA A 554 8.24 -0.78 -4.61
N THR A 555 9.20 0.05 -5.01
CA THR A 555 10.51 0.16 -4.34
C THR A 555 10.89 1.62 -4.08
N LEU A 556 11.58 1.83 -2.96
CA LEU A 556 12.29 3.07 -2.63
C LEU A 556 13.78 2.74 -2.58
N THR A 557 14.58 3.50 -3.31
CA THR A 557 16.05 3.44 -3.27
C THR A 557 16.59 4.79 -2.80
N TYR A 558 17.59 4.77 -1.92
CA TYR A 558 18.21 5.99 -1.38
C TYR A 558 19.62 5.70 -0.84
N THR A 559 20.44 6.75 -0.73
CA THR A 559 21.76 6.69 -0.13
C THR A 559 21.81 7.56 1.13
N PRO A 560 21.97 6.98 2.33
CA PRO A 560 22.19 7.74 3.54
C PRO A 560 23.61 8.30 3.59
N ARG A 561 23.78 9.44 4.24
CA ARG A 561 25.06 10.06 4.54
C ARG A 561 25.12 10.49 5.99
N VAL A 562 26.27 10.26 6.64
CA VAL A 562 26.52 10.64 8.04
C VAL A 562 27.87 11.35 8.13
N ASN A 563 27.87 12.58 8.62
CA ASN A 563 29.05 13.43 8.79
C ASN A 563 29.89 13.54 7.51
N GLY A 564 29.24 13.71 6.36
CA GLY A 564 29.87 13.75 5.04
C GLY A 564 30.24 12.39 4.43
N GLN A 565 30.16 11.28 5.18
CA GLN A 565 30.44 9.94 4.67
C GLN A 565 29.19 9.29 4.08
N GLU A 566 29.25 8.91 2.81
CA GLU A 566 28.21 8.10 2.16
C GLU A 566 28.20 6.68 2.73
N LEU A 567 27.00 6.18 3.01
CA LEU A 567 26.76 4.81 3.40
C LEU A 567 26.30 3.99 2.18
N ALA A 568 26.19 2.67 2.35
CA ALA A 568 25.69 1.81 1.29
C ALA A 568 24.29 2.24 0.84
N GLN A 569 24.09 2.29 -0.48
CA GLN A 569 22.78 2.52 -1.05
C GLN A 569 21.81 1.44 -0.54
N THR A 570 20.64 1.87 -0.11
CA THR A 570 19.60 1.02 0.46
C THR A 570 18.42 0.98 -0.50
N SER A 571 17.88 -0.21 -0.72
CA SER A 571 16.63 -0.42 -1.47
C SER A 571 15.65 -1.20 -0.61
N THR A 572 14.41 -0.72 -0.55
CA THR A 572 13.33 -1.31 0.26
C THR A 572 12.02 -1.33 -0.52
N ARG A 573 11.10 -2.22 -0.13
CA ARG A 573 9.77 -2.31 -0.73
C ARG A 573 8.76 -1.44 0.00
N PHE A 574 7.86 -0.83 -0.75
CA PHE A 574 6.66 -0.22 -0.20
C PHE A 574 5.62 -1.29 0.17
N ALA A 575 4.72 -0.93 1.09
CA ALA A 575 3.50 -1.68 1.35
C ALA A 575 2.61 -1.76 0.08
N HIS A 576 1.75 -2.77 0.00
CA HIS A 576 0.87 -3.04 -1.13
C HIS A 576 -0.58 -2.63 -0.85
N PRO A 577 -1.06 -1.52 -1.42
CA PRO A 577 -2.47 -1.16 -1.36
C PRO A 577 -3.34 -2.11 -2.19
N VAL A 578 -4.64 -2.12 -1.91
CA VAL A 578 -5.65 -2.86 -2.69
C VAL A 578 -6.71 -1.95 -3.30
N LEU A 579 -7.31 -2.42 -4.39
CA LEU A 579 -8.40 -1.84 -5.14
C LEU A 579 -9.69 -2.61 -4.84
N GLN A 580 -10.76 -1.90 -4.51
CA GLN A 580 -12.12 -2.44 -4.48
C GLN A 580 -12.87 -2.09 -5.76
N LEU A 581 -13.76 -2.98 -6.18
CA LEU A 581 -14.55 -2.78 -7.40
C LEU A 581 -15.82 -1.99 -7.13
N ASP A 582 -16.23 -1.21 -8.13
CA ASP A 582 -17.53 -0.55 -8.13
C ASP A 582 -18.57 -1.47 -8.80
N GLU A 583 -19.46 -2.05 -8.01
CA GLU A 583 -20.48 -2.97 -8.51
C GLU A 583 -21.47 -2.30 -9.48
N THR A 584 -21.57 -0.96 -9.50
CA THR A 584 -22.40 -0.25 -10.49
C THR A 584 -21.87 -0.40 -11.92
N GLN A 585 -20.60 -0.83 -12.08
CA GLN A 585 -19.98 -1.18 -13.35
C GLN A 585 -20.29 -2.64 -13.77
N MET A 586 -21.28 -3.29 -13.14
CA MET A 586 -21.70 -4.65 -13.45
C MET A 586 -23.20 -4.70 -13.80
N ALA A 587 -23.56 -5.62 -14.68
CA ALA A 587 -24.92 -6.11 -14.87
C ALA A 587 -25.15 -7.36 -14.02
N HIS A 588 -26.41 -7.73 -13.77
CA HIS A 588 -26.77 -8.89 -12.99
C HIS A 588 -27.71 -9.82 -13.76
N LEU A 589 -27.36 -11.11 -13.80
CA LEU A 589 -28.22 -12.18 -14.31
C LEU A 589 -28.73 -13.03 -13.15
N THR A 590 -30.05 -13.04 -12.94
CA THR A 590 -30.70 -13.91 -11.95
C THR A 590 -31.23 -15.17 -12.63
N ILE A 591 -30.68 -16.33 -12.26
CA ILE A 591 -31.13 -17.63 -12.72
C ILE A 591 -31.97 -18.26 -11.61
N SER A 592 -33.21 -18.63 -11.92
CA SER A 592 -34.09 -19.33 -10.97
C SER A 592 -34.44 -20.72 -11.48
N LYS A 593 -34.52 -21.69 -10.56
CA LYS A 593 -34.90 -23.06 -10.85
C LYS A 593 -36.34 -23.31 -10.44
N ARG A 594 -37.14 -23.83 -11.37
CA ARG A 594 -38.51 -24.28 -11.15
C ARG A 594 -38.60 -25.80 -11.29
N TRP A 595 -39.34 -26.44 -10.39
CA TRP A 595 -39.61 -27.88 -10.44
C TRP A 595 -41.10 -28.13 -10.71
N LEU A 596 -41.38 -28.97 -11.70
CA LEU A 596 -42.72 -29.46 -12.02
C LEU A 596 -42.84 -30.95 -11.65
N GLY A 597 -44.07 -31.40 -11.39
CA GLY A 597 -44.36 -32.75 -10.91
C GLY A 597 -44.56 -32.81 -9.40
N ALA A 598 -44.58 -34.03 -8.84
CA ALA A 598 -44.79 -34.23 -7.40
C ALA A 598 -43.65 -33.62 -6.58
N LYS A 599 -43.98 -32.92 -5.49
CA LYS A 599 -42.94 -32.35 -4.59
C LYS A 599 -41.96 -33.40 -4.05
N SER A 600 -42.43 -34.63 -3.85
CA SER A 600 -41.59 -35.75 -3.40
C SER A 600 -40.55 -36.17 -4.44
N SER A 601 -40.74 -35.87 -5.73
CA SER A 601 -39.85 -36.34 -6.78
C SER A 601 -38.45 -35.74 -6.68
N HIS A 602 -38.34 -34.48 -6.24
CA HIS A 602 -37.09 -33.70 -6.23
C HIS A 602 -36.60 -33.37 -4.82
N ALA A 603 -37.23 -33.94 -3.78
CA ALA A 603 -36.89 -33.66 -2.37
C ALA A 603 -35.45 -34.06 -1.99
N ASN A 604 -34.87 -35.02 -2.72
CA ASN A 604 -33.50 -35.49 -2.55
C ASN A 604 -32.47 -34.70 -3.37
N VAL A 605 -32.89 -33.88 -4.34
CA VAL A 605 -31.97 -33.03 -5.12
C VAL A 605 -31.59 -31.82 -4.28
N LYS A 606 -30.31 -31.72 -3.91
CA LYS A 606 -29.80 -30.63 -3.07
C LYS A 606 -29.27 -29.45 -3.87
N GLN A 607 -28.80 -29.73 -5.08
CA GLN A 607 -28.16 -28.76 -5.95
C GLN A 607 -28.33 -29.19 -7.41
N VAL A 608 -28.41 -28.20 -8.29
CA VAL A 608 -28.22 -28.36 -9.74
C VAL A 608 -27.12 -27.40 -10.21
N VAL A 609 -26.54 -27.72 -11.36
CA VAL A 609 -25.44 -26.96 -11.94
C VAL A 609 -25.88 -26.38 -13.28
N VAL A 610 -25.64 -25.09 -13.46
CA VAL A 610 -25.88 -24.39 -14.72
C VAL A 610 -24.57 -23.83 -15.26
N ASN A 611 -24.46 -23.77 -16.59
CA ASN A 611 -23.37 -23.13 -17.30
C ASN A 611 -23.93 -21.94 -18.10
N VAL A 612 -23.21 -20.83 -18.07
CA VAL A 612 -23.56 -19.58 -18.74
C VAL A 612 -22.51 -19.30 -19.80
N HIS A 613 -22.82 -19.67 -21.05
CA HIS A 613 -21.93 -19.48 -22.17
C HIS A 613 -22.04 -18.05 -22.71
N CYS A 614 -20.91 -17.46 -23.12
CA CYS A 614 -20.84 -16.11 -23.65
C CYS A 614 -20.30 -16.11 -25.09
N ALA A 615 -20.97 -15.38 -25.98
CA ALA A 615 -20.54 -15.14 -27.36
C ALA A 615 -20.58 -13.64 -27.70
N LEU A 616 -19.62 -13.18 -28.51
CA LEU A 616 -19.58 -11.82 -29.04
C LEU A 616 -20.47 -11.70 -30.28
N ALA A 617 -21.12 -10.54 -30.46
CA ALA A 617 -22.01 -10.28 -31.60
C ALA A 617 -21.32 -10.42 -32.98
N GLN A 618 -20.02 -10.15 -33.08
CA GLN A 618 -19.23 -10.29 -34.32
C GLN A 618 -18.65 -11.70 -34.55
N GLY A 619 -19.02 -12.67 -33.71
CA GLY A 619 -18.38 -13.99 -33.67
C GLY A 619 -17.13 -13.98 -32.76
N GLY A 620 -16.93 -15.07 -32.02
CA GLY A 620 -15.88 -15.23 -31.02
C GLY A 620 -16.41 -15.46 -29.61
N ALA A 621 -15.62 -16.12 -28.77
CA ALA A 621 -15.97 -16.39 -27.37
C ALA A 621 -15.68 -15.19 -26.47
N CYS A 622 -16.45 -15.06 -25.39
CA CYS A 622 -16.18 -14.18 -24.26
C CYS A 622 -16.24 -14.97 -22.95
N GLN A 623 -15.85 -14.35 -21.83
CA GLN A 623 -15.86 -15.00 -20.54
C GLN A 623 -17.29 -15.42 -20.15
N GLY A 624 -17.49 -16.72 -19.96
CA GLY A 624 -18.72 -17.30 -19.42
C GLY A 624 -18.55 -17.71 -17.96
N TYR A 625 -19.60 -18.30 -17.38
CA TYR A 625 -19.62 -18.77 -16.00
C TYR A 625 -19.99 -20.24 -15.98
N ASP A 626 -19.02 -21.09 -15.72
CA ASP A 626 -19.23 -22.53 -15.64
C ASP A 626 -19.43 -22.99 -14.20
N HIS A 627 -20.15 -24.09 -14.04
CA HIS A 627 -20.41 -24.76 -12.78
C HIS A 627 -21.12 -23.89 -11.73
N VAL A 628 -22.07 -23.06 -12.18
CA VAL A 628 -22.84 -22.21 -11.28
C VAL A 628 -23.88 -23.04 -10.52
N ALA A 629 -23.76 -23.06 -9.20
CA ALA A 629 -24.59 -23.86 -8.30
C ALA A 629 -25.90 -23.16 -7.94
N LEU A 630 -27.04 -23.83 -8.16
CA LEU A 630 -28.33 -23.47 -7.59
C LEU A 630 -28.74 -24.53 -6.57
N SER A 631 -28.96 -24.14 -5.32
CA SER A 631 -29.27 -25.07 -4.22
C SER A 631 -30.67 -24.86 -3.66
N ALA A 632 -31.20 -25.90 -3.01
CA ALA A 632 -32.47 -25.82 -2.29
C ALA A 632 -32.43 -24.77 -1.16
N ASP A 633 -31.30 -24.67 -0.45
CA ASP A 633 -31.11 -23.71 0.65
C ASP A 633 -31.03 -22.26 0.14
N GLY A 634 -30.52 -22.06 -1.09
CA GLY A 634 -30.52 -20.78 -1.81
C GLY A 634 -31.85 -20.45 -2.48
N ASN A 635 -32.97 -21.06 -2.06
CA ASN A 635 -34.29 -20.93 -2.69
C ASN A 635 -34.28 -21.18 -4.20
N TRP A 636 -33.38 -22.03 -4.69
CA TRP A 636 -33.26 -22.35 -6.10
C TRP A 636 -32.97 -21.13 -6.99
N THR A 637 -32.33 -20.09 -6.46
CA THR A 637 -32.01 -18.87 -7.21
C THR A 637 -30.52 -18.53 -7.08
N ARG A 638 -29.93 -18.01 -8.16
CA ARG A 638 -28.54 -17.54 -8.19
C ARG A 638 -28.43 -16.26 -9.01
N ALA A 639 -27.82 -15.23 -8.43
CA ALA A 639 -27.43 -14.03 -9.14
C ALA A 639 -25.95 -14.11 -9.56
N ILE A 640 -25.66 -13.71 -10.80
CA ILE A 640 -24.32 -13.66 -11.38
C ILE A 640 -24.05 -12.20 -11.75
N ALA A 641 -22.95 -11.66 -11.24
CA ALA A 641 -22.45 -10.36 -11.68
C ALA A 641 -21.72 -10.50 -13.01
N ILE A 642 -21.94 -9.56 -13.93
CA ILE A 642 -21.38 -9.55 -15.27
C ILE A 642 -20.74 -8.18 -15.50
N PRO A 643 -19.40 -8.07 -15.57
CA PRO A 643 -18.72 -6.79 -15.77
C PRO A 643 -19.20 -6.08 -17.02
N GLN A 644 -19.26 -4.75 -17.03
CA GLN A 644 -19.48 -4.01 -18.28
C GLN A 644 -18.35 -4.29 -19.28
N SER A 645 -18.68 -4.27 -20.56
CA SER A 645 -17.72 -4.46 -21.65
C SER A 645 -18.03 -3.51 -22.78
N SER A 646 -17.00 -3.00 -23.44
CA SER A 646 -17.14 -2.19 -24.66
C SER A 646 -17.70 -2.96 -25.86
N LYS A 647 -17.89 -4.27 -25.72
CA LYS A 647 -18.46 -5.15 -26.74
C LYS A 647 -19.82 -5.68 -26.31
N GLU A 648 -20.72 -5.77 -27.28
CA GLU A 648 -21.99 -6.48 -27.11
C GLU A 648 -21.74 -7.99 -26.93
N ARG A 649 -22.42 -8.58 -25.94
CA ARG A 649 -22.28 -9.99 -25.56
C ARG A 649 -23.63 -10.67 -25.45
N THR A 650 -23.72 -11.88 -25.97
CA THR A 650 -24.89 -12.75 -25.85
C THR A 650 -24.58 -13.89 -24.90
N PHE A 651 -25.43 -14.05 -23.88
CA PHE A 651 -25.30 -15.10 -22.88
C PHE A 651 -26.37 -16.18 -23.12
N THR A 652 -25.99 -17.45 -22.98
CA THR A 652 -26.91 -18.59 -23.08
C THR A 652 -26.74 -19.50 -21.88
N VAL A 653 -27.84 -19.73 -21.17
CA VAL A 653 -27.88 -20.64 -20.01
C VAL A 653 -28.17 -22.06 -20.46
N THR A 654 -27.42 -23.01 -19.89
CA THR A 654 -27.61 -24.46 -20.00
C THR A 654 -27.55 -25.08 -18.61
N GLU A 655 -28.29 -26.17 -18.40
CA GLU A 655 -28.21 -26.98 -17.18
C GLU A 655 -27.46 -28.27 -17.48
N GLU A 656 -26.65 -28.72 -16.53
CA GLU A 656 -26.10 -30.07 -16.58
C GLU A 656 -27.20 -31.12 -16.35
N PRO A 657 -27.14 -32.28 -17.03
CA PRO A 657 -28.19 -33.30 -16.91
C PRO A 657 -28.46 -33.71 -15.46
N VAL A 658 -29.72 -33.66 -15.06
CA VAL A 658 -30.18 -34.15 -13.74
C VAL A 658 -30.86 -35.50 -13.94
N ASP A 659 -30.37 -36.52 -13.26
CA ASP A 659 -30.89 -37.90 -13.39
C ASP A 659 -32.39 -37.99 -13.07
N GLY A 660 -33.16 -38.64 -13.95
CA GLY A 660 -34.61 -38.76 -13.88
C GLY A 660 -35.42 -37.52 -14.29
N TYR A 661 -34.76 -36.47 -14.81
CA TYR A 661 -35.40 -35.22 -15.21
C TYR A 661 -35.08 -34.81 -16.65
N ARG A 662 -35.97 -33.98 -17.20
CA ARG A 662 -35.80 -33.22 -18.43
C ARG A 662 -35.79 -31.73 -18.09
N THR A 663 -35.07 -30.97 -18.91
CA THR A 663 -34.90 -29.53 -18.71
C THR A 663 -35.65 -28.75 -19.78
N ALA A 664 -36.44 -27.76 -19.36
CA ALA A 664 -37.03 -26.76 -20.23
C ALA A 664 -36.52 -25.38 -19.86
N TYR A 665 -36.35 -24.53 -20.88
CA TYR A 665 -35.90 -23.15 -20.72
C TYR A 665 -37.00 -22.18 -21.13
N ASP A 666 -37.02 -21.01 -20.49
CA ASP A 666 -37.87 -19.91 -20.92
C ASP A 666 -37.30 -19.20 -22.15
N THR A 667 -38.01 -18.19 -22.63
CA THR A 667 -37.60 -17.36 -23.77
C THR A 667 -36.37 -16.50 -23.49
N HIS A 668 -35.99 -16.33 -22.21
CA HIS A 668 -34.83 -15.54 -21.78
C HIS A 668 -33.58 -16.40 -21.55
N ARG A 669 -33.62 -17.70 -21.90
CA ARG A 669 -32.45 -18.59 -21.93
C ARG A 669 -31.24 -17.94 -22.60
N THR A 670 -31.50 -17.27 -23.72
CA THR A 670 -30.53 -16.52 -24.48
C THR A 670 -30.92 -15.05 -24.44
N TRP A 671 -30.00 -14.20 -24.02
CA TRP A 671 -30.22 -12.76 -23.95
C TRP A 671 -28.95 -12.00 -24.32
N THR A 672 -29.11 -10.79 -24.85
CA THR A 672 -28.00 -9.95 -25.32
C THR A 672 -27.85 -8.73 -24.42
N LEU A 673 -26.64 -8.52 -23.93
CA LEU A 673 -26.22 -7.35 -23.18
C LEU A 673 -25.48 -6.40 -24.13
N ALA A 674 -26.04 -5.20 -24.31
CA ALA A 674 -25.42 -4.16 -25.14
C ALA A 674 -24.08 -3.70 -24.56
N ALA A 675 -23.23 -3.14 -25.42
CA ALA A 675 -21.94 -2.58 -25.00
C ALA A 675 -22.14 -1.49 -23.92
N ASN A 676 -21.32 -1.53 -22.88
CA ASN A 676 -21.31 -0.63 -21.72
C ASN A 676 -22.64 -0.54 -20.95
N ALA A 677 -23.52 -1.53 -21.12
CA ALA A 677 -24.80 -1.57 -20.39
C ALA A 677 -24.63 -2.20 -19.00
N ALA A 678 -25.16 -1.53 -17.98
CA ALA A 678 -25.56 -2.15 -16.73
C ALA A 678 -27.05 -2.57 -16.80
N GLY A 679 -27.50 -3.40 -15.87
CA GLY A 679 -28.91 -3.73 -15.73
C GLY A 679 -29.17 -5.11 -15.13
N GLU A 680 -30.44 -5.43 -14.95
CA GLU A 680 -30.90 -6.71 -14.42
C GLU A 680 -31.54 -7.53 -15.55
N SER A 681 -31.17 -8.82 -15.59
CA SER A 681 -31.80 -9.82 -16.45
C SER A 681 -32.17 -11.03 -15.59
N SER A 682 -33.19 -11.77 -16.01
CA SER A 682 -33.62 -12.98 -15.31
C SER A 682 -34.06 -14.07 -16.27
N THR A 683 -33.73 -15.33 -15.94
CA THR A 683 -34.21 -16.51 -16.67
C THR A 683 -34.61 -17.62 -15.70
N VAL A 684 -35.59 -18.42 -16.10
CA VAL A 684 -36.07 -19.57 -15.34
C VAL A 684 -35.72 -20.87 -16.08
N VAL A 685 -34.97 -21.74 -15.40
CA VAL A 685 -34.72 -23.12 -15.83
C VAL A 685 -35.75 -24.02 -15.14
N THR A 686 -36.51 -24.81 -15.90
CA THR A 686 -37.55 -25.70 -15.35
C THR A 686 -37.15 -27.16 -15.50
N ASN A 687 -37.19 -27.94 -14.42
CA ASN A 687 -37.13 -29.41 -14.50
C ASN A 687 -38.50 -30.05 -14.34
N TYR A 688 -38.75 -31.09 -15.12
CA TYR A 688 -39.89 -31.99 -15.00
C TYR A 688 -39.41 -33.44 -15.11
N PRO A 689 -40.08 -34.40 -14.46
CA PRO A 689 -39.63 -35.79 -14.48
C PRO A 689 -39.63 -36.35 -15.91
N ASP A 690 -38.73 -37.28 -16.20
CA ASP A 690 -38.61 -37.95 -17.51
C ASP A 690 -39.80 -38.87 -17.83
N SER A 691 -40.67 -39.12 -16.85
CA SER A 691 -41.88 -39.92 -16.97
C SER A 691 -42.89 -39.50 -15.92
N ALA A 692 -44.17 -39.68 -16.19
CA ALA A 692 -45.22 -39.27 -15.27
C ALA A 692 -46.49 -40.11 -15.38
N PRO A 693 -47.28 -40.25 -14.29
CA PRO A 693 -48.54 -40.96 -14.33
C PRO A 693 -49.63 -40.13 -15.03
N VAL A 694 -50.45 -40.80 -15.84
CA VAL A 694 -51.64 -40.25 -16.51
C VAL A 694 -52.87 -40.96 -15.94
N ASN A 695 -53.85 -40.19 -15.49
CA ASN A 695 -55.11 -40.74 -15.00
C ASN A 695 -56.07 -41.00 -16.17
N LEU A 696 -56.52 -42.25 -16.32
CA LEU A 696 -57.39 -42.66 -17.42
C LEU A 696 -58.83 -42.16 -17.23
N ASN A 697 -59.18 -41.63 -16.06
CA ASN A 697 -60.51 -41.05 -15.81
C ASN A 697 -60.79 -39.78 -16.63
N ALA A 698 -59.77 -39.21 -17.27
CA ALA A 698 -59.92 -38.14 -18.24
C ALA A 698 -60.68 -38.61 -19.50
N ILE A 699 -60.64 -39.91 -19.82
CA ILE A 699 -61.33 -40.50 -20.96
C ILE A 699 -62.75 -40.89 -20.55
N ARG A 700 -63.72 -40.32 -21.26
CA ARG A 700 -65.16 -40.53 -21.07
C ARG A 700 -65.69 -41.44 -22.17
N VAL A 701 -66.59 -42.33 -21.80
CA VAL A 701 -67.35 -43.17 -22.74
C VAL A 701 -68.84 -43.00 -22.50
N GLY A 702 -69.63 -42.97 -23.57
CA GLY A 702 -71.07 -42.75 -23.56
C GLY A 702 -71.78 -43.88 -24.28
N LYS A 703 -72.91 -44.32 -23.73
CA LYS A 703 -73.75 -45.37 -24.33
C LYS A 703 -75.20 -44.94 -24.43
N THR A 704 -75.76 -45.14 -25.61
CA THR A 704 -77.19 -45.01 -25.88
C THR A 704 -77.74 -46.35 -26.35
N VAL A 705 -78.96 -46.68 -25.94
CA VAL A 705 -79.73 -47.81 -26.49
C VAL A 705 -80.93 -47.29 -27.27
N ALA A 706 -81.20 -47.93 -28.40
CA ALA A 706 -82.36 -47.65 -29.22
C ALA A 706 -83.30 -48.86 -29.27
N ASN A 707 -84.57 -48.60 -29.58
CA ASN A 707 -85.69 -49.54 -29.71
C ASN A 707 -86.30 -50.07 -28.39
N THR A 708 -85.62 -49.99 -27.24
CA THR A 708 -86.20 -50.38 -25.94
C THR A 708 -85.43 -49.76 -24.77
N ASP A 709 -86.08 -49.67 -23.60
CA ASP A 709 -85.42 -49.57 -22.30
C ASP A 709 -84.77 -50.93 -21.95
N THR A 710 -83.68 -50.93 -21.17
CA THR A 710 -83.01 -52.17 -20.73
C THR A 710 -82.32 -52.02 -19.38
N ASP A 711 -82.26 -53.09 -18.59
CA ASP A 711 -81.42 -53.19 -17.38
C ASP A 711 -80.01 -53.73 -17.68
N ASP A 712 -79.71 -54.03 -18.94
CA ASP A 712 -78.40 -54.53 -19.37
C ASP A 712 -77.29 -53.54 -19.07
N SER A 713 -76.08 -54.07 -18.87
CA SER A 713 -74.86 -53.29 -18.68
C SER A 713 -73.95 -53.47 -19.89
N PHE A 714 -73.31 -52.39 -20.32
CA PHE A 714 -72.40 -52.39 -21.47
C PHE A 714 -70.99 -52.05 -21.02
N SER A 715 -70.01 -52.82 -21.51
CA SER A 715 -68.61 -52.69 -21.16
C SER A 715 -67.79 -52.25 -22.36
N PHE A 716 -66.77 -51.43 -22.13
CA PHE A 716 -65.91 -50.86 -23.15
C PHE A 716 -64.45 -51.17 -22.81
N THR A 717 -63.65 -51.46 -23.81
CA THR A 717 -62.21 -51.63 -23.69
C THR A 717 -61.49 -50.39 -24.18
N LEU A 718 -60.51 -49.94 -23.40
CA LEU A 718 -59.52 -48.95 -23.80
C LEU A 718 -58.23 -49.68 -24.14
N THR A 719 -57.81 -49.62 -25.40
CA THR A 719 -56.60 -50.29 -25.90
C THR A 719 -55.60 -49.24 -26.38
N PRO A 720 -54.34 -49.26 -25.92
CA PRO A 720 -53.33 -48.32 -26.39
C PRO A 720 -53.01 -48.60 -27.87
N GLN A 721 -53.00 -47.55 -28.68
CA GLN A 721 -52.55 -47.63 -30.07
C GLN A 721 -51.03 -47.56 -30.09
N GLN A 722 -50.38 -48.51 -30.75
CA GLN A 722 -48.98 -48.31 -31.13
C GLN A 722 -48.94 -47.34 -32.30
N ALA A 723 -48.04 -46.35 -32.26
CA ALA A 723 -47.85 -45.40 -33.35
C ALA A 723 -47.70 -46.15 -34.69
N ALA A 724 -48.58 -45.85 -35.65
CA ALA A 724 -48.57 -46.47 -36.97
C ALA A 724 -47.22 -46.25 -37.66
N GLY A 725 -46.49 -47.33 -37.94
CA GLY A 725 -45.16 -47.30 -38.58
C GLY A 725 -44.04 -48.00 -37.79
N SER A 726 -44.28 -48.42 -36.55
CA SER A 726 -43.27 -49.13 -35.75
C SER A 726 -43.22 -50.64 -36.08
N ALA A 727 -42.84 -50.98 -37.31
CA ALA A 727 -42.42 -52.34 -37.63
C ALA A 727 -41.03 -52.58 -37.01
N GLY A 728 -40.99 -52.99 -35.73
CA GLY A 728 -39.78 -53.42 -35.02
C GLY A 728 -38.85 -52.28 -34.61
N ASN A 729 -38.59 -52.16 -33.31
CA ASN A 729 -37.58 -51.29 -32.67
C ASN A 729 -38.00 -49.85 -32.31
N ALA A 730 -39.25 -49.60 -31.89
CA ALA A 730 -39.46 -48.52 -30.92
C ALA A 730 -38.95 -49.04 -29.57
N ALA A 731 -37.81 -48.55 -29.09
CA ALA A 731 -37.28 -48.91 -27.78
C ALA A 731 -38.30 -48.55 -26.69
N GLU A 732 -38.49 -49.45 -25.73
CA GLU A 732 -39.26 -49.16 -24.51
C GLU A 732 -38.62 -47.93 -23.85
N GLY A 733 -39.33 -46.78 -23.84
CA GLY A 733 -38.80 -45.51 -23.31
C GLY A 733 -38.76 -44.31 -24.27
N SER A 734 -39.18 -44.44 -25.53
CA SER A 734 -39.34 -43.28 -26.42
C SER A 734 -40.45 -42.33 -25.93
N ALA A 735 -40.31 -41.02 -26.15
CA ALA A 735 -41.31 -40.02 -25.76
C ALA A 735 -42.70 -40.34 -26.34
N GLY A 736 -43.76 -40.18 -25.55
CA GLY A 736 -45.13 -40.49 -25.98
C GLY A 736 -45.50 -41.99 -25.94
N THR A 737 -44.61 -42.87 -25.47
CA THR A 737 -44.93 -44.31 -25.37
C THR A 737 -45.56 -44.63 -24.02
N ALA A 738 -46.80 -45.12 -24.01
CA ALA A 738 -47.41 -45.68 -22.81
C ALA A 738 -46.88 -47.09 -22.52
N ARG A 739 -46.70 -47.41 -21.23
CA ARG A 739 -46.63 -48.82 -20.80
C ARG A 739 -47.97 -49.50 -21.13
N LYS A 740 -47.94 -50.72 -21.66
CA LYS A 740 -49.13 -51.45 -22.12
C LYS A 740 -50.16 -51.60 -20.98
N VAL A 741 -51.28 -50.87 -21.07
CA VAL A 741 -52.39 -50.94 -20.11
C VAL A 741 -53.69 -51.10 -20.89
N ALA A 742 -54.41 -52.20 -20.68
CA ALA A 742 -55.80 -52.35 -21.08
C ALA A 742 -56.68 -52.01 -19.88
N SER A 743 -57.64 -51.09 -20.07
CA SER A 743 -58.61 -50.72 -19.03
C SER A 743 -60.03 -50.98 -19.53
N THR A 744 -60.96 -51.27 -18.62
CA THR A 744 -62.37 -51.43 -18.93
C THR A 744 -63.23 -50.41 -18.18
N ALA A 745 -64.28 -49.95 -18.84
CA ALA A 745 -65.33 -49.15 -18.23
C ALA A 745 -66.66 -49.85 -18.46
N THR A 746 -67.49 -49.98 -17.42
CA THR A 746 -68.83 -50.57 -17.53
C THR A 746 -69.86 -49.53 -17.15
N ILE A 747 -70.84 -49.32 -18.03
CA ILE A 747 -72.01 -48.49 -17.76
C ILE A 747 -73.14 -49.43 -17.36
N ALA A 748 -73.46 -49.46 -16.08
CA ALA A 748 -74.56 -50.27 -15.55
C ALA A 748 -75.93 -49.68 -15.94
N GLY A 749 -76.92 -50.56 -16.16
CA GLY A 749 -78.32 -50.17 -16.35
C GLY A 749 -78.92 -49.47 -15.13
N PRO A 750 -80.20 -49.03 -15.19
CA PRO A 750 -81.10 -49.10 -16.35
C PRO A 750 -80.80 -48.03 -17.42
N PHE A 751 -81.00 -48.35 -18.69
CA PHE A 751 -80.99 -47.41 -19.80
C PHE A 751 -82.42 -47.11 -20.25
N THR A 752 -82.72 -45.83 -20.42
CA THR A 752 -83.93 -45.37 -21.11
C THR A 752 -83.62 -45.16 -22.59
N GLN A 753 -84.51 -45.62 -23.47
CA GLN A 753 -84.35 -45.52 -24.91
C GLN A 753 -84.03 -44.08 -25.33
N GLY A 754 -82.96 -43.92 -26.12
CA GLY A 754 -82.54 -42.63 -26.66
C GLY A 754 -81.84 -41.69 -25.67
N GLN A 755 -81.71 -42.06 -24.39
CA GLN A 755 -80.92 -41.31 -23.41
C GLN A 755 -79.50 -41.86 -23.29
N GLN A 756 -78.51 -40.96 -23.39
CA GLN A 756 -77.10 -41.31 -23.24
C GLN A 756 -76.72 -41.36 -21.75
N ARG A 757 -76.08 -42.44 -21.34
CA ARG A 757 -75.39 -42.54 -20.04
C ARG A 757 -73.88 -42.57 -20.26
N THR A 758 -73.11 -42.08 -19.30
CA THR A 758 -71.65 -41.98 -19.43
C THR A 758 -70.91 -42.66 -18.28
N ALA A 759 -69.72 -43.18 -18.55
CA ALA A 759 -68.73 -43.57 -17.54
C ALA A 759 -67.35 -43.01 -17.91
N VAL A 760 -66.39 -43.22 -17.02
CA VAL A 760 -64.97 -42.93 -17.24
C VAL A 760 -64.15 -44.21 -17.08
N PHE A 761 -63.01 -44.27 -17.73
CA PHE A 761 -62.07 -45.37 -17.50
C PHE A 761 -61.38 -45.20 -16.14
N SER A 762 -61.11 -46.33 -15.48
CA SER A 762 -60.40 -46.32 -14.19
C SER A 762 -58.93 -46.72 -14.37
N GLY A 763 -58.10 -46.38 -13.39
CA GLY A 763 -56.68 -46.72 -13.37
C GLY A 763 -55.76 -45.61 -13.88
N THR A 764 -54.47 -45.91 -13.83
CA THR A 764 -53.39 -44.99 -14.19
C THR A 764 -52.42 -45.71 -15.11
N THR A 765 -51.84 -44.98 -16.08
CA THR A 765 -50.71 -45.44 -16.88
C THR A 765 -49.52 -44.49 -16.73
N THR A 766 -48.35 -44.84 -17.24
CA THR A 766 -47.16 -43.99 -17.25
C THR A 766 -46.77 -43.68 -18.70
N ILE A 767 -46.43 -42.43 -18.97
CA ILE A 767 -45.87 -41.94 -20.23
C ILE A 767 -44.40 -41.52 -20.00
N ALA A 768 -43.53 -41.86 -20.95
CA ALA A 768 -42.20 -41.26 -21.03
C ALA A 768 -42.28 -39.87 -21.68
N LEU A 769 -41.70 -38.88 -21.03
CA LEU A 769 -41.69 -37.48 -21.44
C LEU A 769 -40.39 -37.15 -22.19
N GLY A 770 -40.54 -36.55 -23.37
CA GLY A 770 -39.44 -36.06 -24.19
C GLY A 770 -38.91 -34.70 -23.73
N GLU A 771 -37.87 -34.23 -24.42
CA GLU A 771 -37.34 -32.87 -24.29
C GLU A 771 -38.38 -31.80 -24.61
N GLN A 772 -38.14 -30.55 -24.19
CA GLN A 772 -39.01 -29.42 -24.49
C GLN A 772 -39.32 -29.36 -26.00
N GLY A 773 -40.61 -29.23 -26.34
CA GLY A 773 -41.07 -29.23 -27.74
C GLY A 773 -41.30 -30.62 -28.35
N SER A 774 -41.03 -31.70 -27.62
CA SER A 774 -41.41 -33.06 -28.04
C SER A 774 -42.92 -33.23 -28.04
N ASP A 775 -43.41 -34.03 -28.98
CA ASP A 775 -44.81 -34.42 -29.07
C ASP A 775 -45.15 -35.45 -27.98
N ASN A 776 -45.52 -34.97 -26.79
CA ASN A 776 -45.90 -35.82 -25.66
C ASN A 776 -47.42 -36.09 -25.69
N HIS A 777 -47.82 -37.15 -26.39
CA HIS A 777 -49.20 -37.64 -26.41
C HIS A 777 -49.31 -39.14 -26.15
N LEU A 778 -50.52 -39.59 -25.77
CA LEU A 778 -50.89 -41.00 -25.75
C LEU A 778 -52.12 -41.22 -26.63
N ASP A 779 -52.05 -42.22 -27.52
CA ASP A 779 -53.18 -42.63 -28.35
C ASP A 779 -53.81 -43.92 -27.83
N PHE A 780 -55.14 -43.93 -27.79
CA PHE A 780 -55.95 -45.07 -27.43
C PHE A 780 -57.07 -45.30 -28.44
N GLU A 781 -57.60 -46.50 -28.43
CA GLU A 781 -58.82 -46.88 -29.13
C GLU A 781 -59.83 -47.37 -28.10
N VAL A 782 -61.03 -46.80 -28.14
CA VAL A 782 -62.18 -47.26 -27.36
C VAL A 782 -63.06 -48.11 -28.26
N ALA A 783 -63.40 -49.30 -27.79
CA ALA A 783 -64.32 -50.22 -28.47
C ALA A 783 -65.31 -50.83 -27.46
N GLU A 784 -66.53 -51.11 -27.88
CA GLU A 784 -67.50 -51.84 -27.07
C GLU A 784 -67.18 -53.35 -27.03
N GLN A 785 -67.27 -53.95 -25.83
CA GLN A 785 -67.24 -55.40 -25.70
C GLN A 785 -68.56 -55.99 -26.19
N GLN A 786 -68.47 -57.05 -27.00
CA GLN A 786 -69.64 -57.70 -27.60
C GLN A 786 -70.78 -57.91 -26.57
N PRO A 787 -71.91 -57.21 -26.71
CA PRO A 787 -73.06 -57.37 -25.83
C PRO A 787 -73.78 -58.70 -26.11
N GLY A 788 -74.77 -59.05 -25.29
CA GLY A 788 -75.59 -60.25 -25.50
C GLY A 788 -76.21 -60.29 -26.92
N SER A 789 -76.44 -61.50 -27.44
CA SER A 789 -76.87 -61.74 -28.84
C SER A 789 -78.18 -61.06 -29.27
N ALA A 790 -78.96 -60.53 -28.32
CA ALA A 790 -80.16 -59.74 -28.55
C ALA A 790 -79.89 -58.36 -29.17
N TRP A 791 -78.67 -57.85 -29.08
CA TRP A 791 -78.31 -56.52 -29.56
C TRP A 791 -77.68 -56.55 -30.97
N GLN A 792 -78.04 -55.57 -31.78
CA GLN A 792 -77.21 -55.10 -32.87
C GLN A 792 -76.21 -54.12 -32.25
N ALA A 793 -75.03 -54.66 -31.94
CA ALA A 793 -73.95 -53.91 -31.32
C ALA A 793 -73.37 -52.87 -32.28
N ASP A 794 -72.95 -51.76 -31.70
CA ASP A 794 -72.05 -50.82 -32.34
C ASP A 794 -70.65 -51.45 -32.38
N THR A 795 -70.11 -51.62 -33.58
CA THR A 795 -68.80 -52.23 -33.80
C THR A 795 -67.73 -51.22 -34.19
N ASP A 796 -68.07 -49.94 -34.20
CA ASP A 796 -67.14 -48.88 -34.53
C ASP A 796 -66.11 -48.71 -33.39
N THR A 797 -65.04 -47.97 -33.68
CA THR A 797 -64.01 -47.65 -32.69
C THR A 797 -63.69 -46.17 -32.71
N VAL A 798 -63.48 -45.60 -31.52
CA VAL A 798 -63.19 -44.18 -31.34
C VAL A 798 -61.74 -44.01 -30.95
N HIS A 799 -60.99 -43.25 -31.75
CA HIS A 799 -59.62 -42.91 -31.42
C HIS A 799 -59.59 -41.78 -30.40
N VAL A 800 -58.80 -41.95 -29.34
CA VAL A 800 -58.68 -40.98 -28.24
C VAL A 800 -57.21 -40.59 -28.08
N ARG A 801 -56.90 -39.30 -28.23
CA ARG A 801 -55.57 -38.75 -28.01
C ARG A 801 -55.54 -37.93 -26.72
N LEU A 802 -54.60 -38.23 -25.84
CA LEU A 802 -54.28 -37.43 -24.66
C LEU A 802 -53.03 -36.59 -24.93
N ASN A 803 -53.15 -35.27 -25.01
CA ASN A 803 -52.03 -34.35 -25.16
C ASN A 803 -51.56 -33.85 -23.79
N ALA A 804 -50.26 -33.94 -23.49
CA ALA A 804 -49.72 -33.70 -22.15
C ALA A 804 -48.86 -32.42 -22.01
N VAL A 805 -48.77 -31.58 -23.05
CA VAL A 805 -47.97 -30.34 -23.06
C VAL A 805 -48.82 -29.08 -23.18
N ASN A 806 -48.28 -27.96 -22.73
CA ASN A 806 -48.79 -26.62 -23.01
C ASN A 806 -48.34 -26.12 -24.41
N ASP A 807 -48.77 -24.91 -24.78
CA ASP A 807 -48.42 -24.26 -26.05
C ASP A 807 -46.91 -24.01 -26.26
N GLN A 808 -46.10 -24.16 -25.21
CA GLN A 808 -44.64 -24.02 -25.23
C GLN A 808 -43.91 -25.39 -25.25
N GLY A 809 -44.64 -26.49 -25.40
CA GLY A 809 -44.08 -27.85 -25.42
C GLY A 809 -43.57 -28.33 -24.06
N VAL A 810 -44.04 -27.74 -22.95
CA VAL A 810 -43.68 -28.12 -21.57
C VAL A 810 -44.85 -28.86 -20.91
N PRO A 811 -44.62 -30.02 -20.26
CA PRO A 811 -45.69 -30.76 -19.60
C PRO A 811 -46.35 -30.03 -18.44
N GLN A 812 -47.64 -30.26 -18.25
CA GLN A 812 -48.41 -29.71 -17.12
C GLN A 812 -48.78 -30.79 -16.12
N PHE A 813 -48.76 -30.47 -14.83
CA PHE A 813 -49.00 -31.42 -13.75
C PHE A 813 -50.12 -30.96 -12.82
N ASN A 814 -50.84 -31.92 -12.26
CA ASN A 814 -51.75 -31.74 -11.14
C ASN A 814 -50.96 -31.75 -9.82
N ASN A 815 -51.61 -31.34 -8.73
CA ASN A 815 -50.98 -31.28 -7.40
C ASN A 815 -50.53 -32.65 -6.87
N ASP A 816 -51.13 -33.75 -7.35
CA ASP A 816 -50.78 -35.12 -7.01
C ASP A 816 -49.60 -35.67 -7.83
N GLY A 817 -49.05 -34.88 -8.76
CA GLY A 817 -47.95 -35.27 -9.65
C GLY A 817 -48.39 -36.03 -10.90
N SER A 818 -49.69 -36.25 -11.11
CA SER A 818 -50.20 -36.76 -12.39
C SER A 818 -50.17 -35.70 -13.48
N LEU A 819 -50.01 -36.12 -14.73
CA LEU A 819 -50.07 -35.21 -15.87
C LEU A 819 -51.49 -34.68 -16.05
N ARG A 820 -51.56 -33.38 -16.30
CA ARG A 820 -52.75 -32.72 -16.83
C ARG A 820 -52.76 -32.92 -18.34
N VAL A 821 -53.83 -33.55 -18.83
CA VAL A 821 -53.99 -33.89 -20.24
C VAL A 821 -55.21 -33.20 -20.85
N THR A 822 -55.11 -32.86 -22.13
CA THR A 822 -56.25 -32.48 -22.97
C THR A 822 -56.65 -33.68 -23.82
N VAL A 823 -57.95 -34.02 -23.84
CA VAL A 823 -58.46 -35.20 -24.53
C VAL A 823 -59.13 -34.82 -25.86
N THR A 824 -58.72 -35.45 -26.94
CA THR A 824 -59.31 -35.32 -28.27
C THR A 824 -59.92 -36.65 -28.69
N TYR A 825 -61.17 -36.63 -29.16
CA TYR A 825 -61.89 -37.81 -29.67
C TYR A 825 -62.05 -37.69 -31.19
N THR A 826 -61.70 -38.75 -31.91
CA THR A 826 -61.77 -38.82 -33.37
C THR A 826 -62.58 -40.05 -33.78
N TYR A 827 -63.66 -39.81 -34.52
CA TYR A 827 -64.61 -40.83 -34.99
C TYR A 827 -64.30 -41.26 -36.42
N GLY A 828 -64.69 -42.49 -36.78
CA GLY A 828 -64.55 -43.02 -38.13
C GLY A 828 -65.36 -42.22 -39.18
N ALA A 829 -64.90 -42.23 -40.43
CA ALA A 829 -65.65 -41.65 -41.53
C ALA A 829 -66.97 -42.43 -41.71
N ASN A 830 -68.10 -41.79 -41.42
CA ASN A 830 -69.48 -42.33 -41.41
C ASN A 830 -69.96 -42.97 -40.10
N ASP A 831 -69.24 -42.81 -38.99
CA ASP A 831 -69.75 -43.16 -37.66
C ASP A 831 -70.97 -42.28 -37.32
N ALA A 832 -72.11 -42.92 -37.04
CA ALA A 832 -73.37 -42.24 -36.79
C ALA A 832 -73.39 -41.48 -35.45
N ASP A 833 -72.50 -41.83 -34.52
CA ASP A 833 -72.35 -41.19 -33.23
C ASP A 833 -71.42 -39.96 -33.27
N HIS A 834 -70.81 -39.63 -34.42
CA HIS A 834 -70.06 -38.40 -34.65
C HIS A 834 -70.99 -37.16 -34.72
N THR A 835 -71.38 -36.65 -33.55
CA THR A 835 -72.24 -35.47 -33.40
C THR A 835 -71.55 -34.40 -32.55
N ALA A 836 -71.99 -33.13 -32.68
CA ALA A 836 -71.46 -32.03 -31.86
C ALA A 836 -71.58 -32.28 -30.34
N ALA A 837 -72.59 -33.05 -29.90
CA ALA A 837 -72.78 -33.40 -28.50
C ALA A 837 -71.74 -34.43 -27.98
N ASN A 838 -71.13 -35.21 -28.89
CA ASN A 838 -70.20 -36.29 -28.55
C ASN A 838 -68.72 -35.91 -28.71
N ASN A 839 -68.38 -34.64 -28.95
CA ASN A 839 -66.99 -34.17 -29.12
C ASN A 839 -66.11 -34.28 -27.85
N THR A 840 -66.67 -34.70 -26.72
CA THR A 840 -65.97 -34.74 -25.41
C THR A 840 -65.97 -36.13 -24.76
N LEU A 841 -66.43 -37.16 -25.46
CA LEU A 841 -66.47 -38.55 -25.01
C LEU A 841 -66.43 -39.49 -26.22
N ALA A 842 -66.16 -40.78 -26.02
CA ALA A 842 -66.35 -41.83 -27.04
C ALA A 842 -67.79 -42.38 -26.94
N ALA A 843 -68.62 -42.16 -27.94
CA ALA A 843 -70.03 -42.52 -27.94
C ALA A 843 -70.30 -43.79 -28.75
N PHE A 844 -71.24 -44.62 -28.27
CA PHE A 844 -71.69 -45.83 -28.97
C PHE A 844 -73.21 -46.00 -28.85
N THR A 845 -73.88 -46.49 -29.91
CA THR A 845 -75.34 -46.68 -29.93
C THR A 845 -75.76 -48.10 -30.33
N ASN A 846 -76.26 -48.89 -29.37
CA ASN A 846 -76.80 -50.23 -29.66
C ASN A 846 -78.29 -50.21 -29.97
N ARG A 847 -78.74 -51.10 -30.86
CA ARG A 847 -80.16 -51.28 -31.18
C ARG A 847 -80.62 -52.69 -30.84
N LEU A 848 -81.76 -52.85 -30.16
CA LEU A 848 -82.31 -54.19 -29.95
C LEU A 848 -82.70 -54.81 -31.29
N ARG A 849 -82.28 -56.05 -31.56
CA ARG A 849 -82.69 -56.79 -32.77
C ARG A 849 -84.19 -57.09 -32.69
N PRO A 850 -84.98 -56.77 -33.74
CA PRO A 850 -86.37 -57.19 -33.81
C PRO A 850 -86.49 -58.72 -33.72
N ALA A 851 -87.52 -59.22 -33.02
CA ALA A 851 -87.72 -60.65 -32.72
C ALA A 851 -87.79 -61.58 -33.96
N THR A 852 -87.84 -61.04 -35.19
CA THR A 852 -87.87 -61.78 -36.45
C THR A 852 -86.50 -62.24 -36.98
N GLN A 853 -85.38 -62.00 -36.27
CA GLN A 853 -84.01 -62.35 -36.74
C GLN A 853 -83.15 -63.16 -35.74
N LEU A 854 -83.76 -63.92 -34.83
CA LEU A 854 -83.05 -64.93 -34.03
C LEU A 854 -82.89 -66.23 -34.84
N PRO A 855 -81.68 -66.84 -34.95
CA PRO A 855 -81.54 -68.12 -35.63
C PRO A 855 -82.15 -69.23 -34.77
N VAL A 856 -83.33 -69.71 -35.17
CA VAL A 856 -83.92 -70.95 -34.66
C VAL A 856 -83.25 -72.11 -35.40
N THR A 857 -82.17 -72.67 -34.86
CA THR A 857 -81.76 -74.03 -35.25
C THR A 857 -82.43 -75.03 -34.31
N GLY A 858 -83.69 -75.34 -34.62
CA GLY A 858 -84.37 -76.54 -34.16
C GLY A 858 -84.66 -77.42 -35.38
N GLN A 859 -83.79 -78.40 -35.65
CA GLN A 859 -84.16 -79.52 -36.52
C GLN A 859 -84.86 -80.56 -35.63
N HIS A 860 -86.06 -80.96 -36.07
CA HIS A 860 -86.98 -81.95 -35.49
C HIS A 860 -87.99 -81.44 -34.45
N GLY A 861 -89.01 -80.74 -34.96
CA GLY A 861 -90.41 -81.22 -34.95
C GLY A 861 -91.08 -81.59 -33.62
N ALA A 862 -92.11 -80.79 -33.28
CA ALA A 862 -93.37 -81.18 -32.64
C ALA A 862 -93.34 -81.83 -31.24
N THR A 863 -93.78 -81.10 -30.21
CA THR A 863 -95.15 -81.13 -29.65
C THR A 863 -95.22 -80.29 -28.36
N ALA A 864 -96.45 -80.02 -27.95
CA ALA A 864 -96.88 -78.92 -27.11
C ALA A 864 -96.92 -79.22 -25.60
N LEU A 865 -96.85 -78.12 -24.84
CA LEU A 865 -97.43 -77.87 -23.52
C LEU A 865 -96.87 -78.63 -22.30
N VAL A 866 -97.02 -77.94 -21.16
CA VAL A 866 -97.14 -78.45 -19.78
C VAL A 866 -95.95 -78.14 -18.85
N TRP A 867 -96.18 -77.07 -18.09
CA TRP A 867 -95.98 -76.84 -16.65
C TRP A 867 -94.60 -76.57 -16.01
N ILE A 868 -94.66 -75.50 -15.21
CA ILE A 868 -93.80 -75.12 -14.09
C ILE A 868 -93.84 -76.21 -13.00
N GLY A 869 -92.68 -76.54 -12.43
CA GLY A 869 -92.59 -77.29 -11.18
C GLY A 869 -91.18 -77.78 -10.81
N VAL A 870 -90.49 -77.00 -9.97
CA VAL A 870 -89.58 -77.38 -8.87
C VAL A 870 -88.60 -78.57 -9.05
N GLY A 871 -87.31 -78.27 -8.88
CA GLY A 871 -86.41 -79.06 -8.03
C GLY A 871 -85.16 -79.64 -8.70
N GLY A 872 -84.01 -79.44 -8.04
CA GLY A 872 -82.95 -80.46 -8.03
C GLY A 872 -81.62 -80.08 -8.66
N SER A 873 -80.71 -79.60 -7.82
CA SER A 873 -79.27 -79.52 -7.99
C SER A 873 -78.54 -80.87 -8.19
N LEU A 874 -77.49 -80.85 -9.02
CA LEU A 874 -76.27 -81.69 -9.03
C LEU A 874 -75.17 -80.75 -9.58
N GLY A 875 -74.03 -80.38 -8.98
CA GLY A 875 -73.09 -81.09 -8.09
C GLY A 875 -72.26 -82.08 -8.92
N ALA A 876 -70.93 -82.07 -9.05
CA ALA A 876 -69.81 -81.35 -8.44
C ALA A 876 -68.51 -81.72 -9.22
N LEU A 877 -67.42 -80.96 -9.08
CA LEU A 877 -66.05 -81.52 -8.91
C LEU A 877 -65.06 -80.44 -8.44
N ALA A 878 -64.28 -80.80 -7.41
CA ALA A 878 -63.31 -79.99 -6.68
C ALA A 878 -61.88 -80.52 -6.88
N LEU A 879 -60.87 -79.68 -6.56
CA LEU A 879 -59.57 -80.02 -5.93
C LEU A 879 -58.89 -78.67 -5.54
N ALA A 880 -58.99 -78.21 -4.28
CA ALA A 880 -58.10 -78.45 -3.11
C ALA A 880 -56.81 -77.59 -3.08
N SER A 881 -56.64 -76.73 -2.06
CA SER A 881 -55.65 -76.95 -0.99
C SER A 881 -56.06 -76.38 0.37
N PHE A 882 -55.76 -77.18 1.41
CA PHE A 882 -55.97 -77.07 2.86
C PHE A 882 -55.36 -75.81 3.51
N GLY A 883 -55.72 -75.37 4.72
CA GLY A 883 -56.62 -75.89 5.77
C GLY A 883 -56.58 -74.96 7.00
N ILE A 884 -57.65 -74.94 7.79
CA ILE A 884 -57.72 -74.27 9.11
C ILE A 884 -57.99 -75.35 10.15
N ALA A 885 -57.19 -75.37 11.22
CA ALA A 885 -57.36 -76.28 12.35
C ALA A 885 -58.33 -75.71 13.39
N GLU A 886 -59.38 -76.50 13.62
CA GLU A 886 -60.04 -76.87 14.89
C GLU A 886 -60.34 -75.80 15.96
N TRP A 887 -61.65 -75.66 16.24
CA TRP A 887 -62.18 -75.11 17.48
C TRP A 887 -62.64 -76.24 18.40
N ARG A 888 -62.28 -76.17 19.69
CA ARG A 888 -63.04 -76.82 20.78
C ARG A 888 -63.09 -75.92 22.01
N ARG A 889 -64.32 -75.46 22.31
CA ARG A 889 -65.05 -75.53 23.60
C ARG A 889 -64.20 -75.33 24.87
N LYS A 890 -64.58 -74.49 25.84
CA LYS A 890 -65.92 -74.31 26.42
C LYS A 890 -65.82 -73.25 27.54
N ARG A 891 -66.89 -72.47 27.67
CA ARG A 891 -67.56 -72.02 28.92
C ARG A 891 -67.00 -70.91 29.81
N HIS A 892 -67.99 -70.06 30.12
CA HIS A 892 -68.31 -69.31 31.33
C HIS A 892 -67.64 -67.95 31.56
N ASP A 893 -68.48 -66.93 31.35
CA ASP A 893 -68.80 -65.77 32.18
C ASP A 893 -67.75 -65.27 33.19
N ALA A 894 -67.53 -63.95 33.09
CA ALA A 894 -66.60 -63.06 33.81
C ALA A 894 -65.26 -62.81 33.09
#